data_AF-A0A6L0XGA1-F1
#
_entry.id   AF-A0A6L0XGA1-F1
#
_cell.length_a   1.000
_cell.length_b   1.000
_cell.length_c   1.000
_cell.angle_alpha   90.00
_cell.angle_beta   90.00
_cell.angle_gamma   90.00
#
_symmetry.space_group_name_H-M   'P 1'
#
loop_
_entity.id
_entity.type
_entity.pdbx_description
1 polymer ?
#
loop_
_entity_poly.entity_id
_entity_poly.type
_entity_poly.pdbx_seq_one_letter_code
_entity_poly.pdbx_strand_id
1 'polypeptide(L)'
;MMPYSQCLSTVLFLSTLNFTNVSIPSFNESLLGVNAFNLTCFDVYMRGFGTSWMPTRSYAAITDGGNIRCRTNLTAFAYSGVVWADVVVNPGEVRLARTIEKPDSPDMCITNASSITDCHVNISVVDLHADPPSSLIDLILAQAKTYVNNHASDYVCKVMVPRGESIIMNNTYPYTPERKDDGRKIVPVSESPLIRALMSIANRVRIGSIRFFVGSQPQRISILISHVGGAHAGFTGDLVPTPLGESAVDWAQGLVDAYIQGVVPQPLPVYGLPGEIKGLVAGLNTSQTVFATLDVDVSIAASSANWVTIYLQPGVTIENLRIQANSDGLGNLLTHLAAPEVEKLINAKIATVLAALAGSAGSGPHDNRTANGTLTFSFGENTVVRDSPLRLPLILISCVGGVFGVLLVARNVRRHREQPVLNSVTGAPLSTFRIVAEDVFLIVSVVACLLLFSASNTMTGATVVLGDELRTYAFSLSNTVTDLWQAGLFPLSVCVLVFSGIYPYVKLLSILFFTVWAHRPSSRALKLIDCIGKLSLIDTFALMVMVSGLEIPSIADVRVHRSFYIFMYATIVSIALGNYATLLWRAGTTLRRDDAPVEDTGAHSTLGSAQGEPVTASPVEQQGSAPSMTGNSLPRGGASVQLQSGEHRTSCWRRFAGPALCIPLVFMIACSIPAWILPTFRYTVGGFARLLTPPSKSLTLWRLSSLGGRDDALDILAVAVFTILIAPCLYVALYPRCAFLASWCAADVLVIACVVGLLQLQQFVRFVLGDSRDILYTAHASLLWPMYLLAVAAVLVWVYIARDILHYVFVRKELIAMPPSA
;
A
#
# COMPACT_ATOMS: atom_id res chain seq x y z
N MET A 1 -28.33 -28.96 -13.76
CA MET A 1 -27.04 -29.03 -13.03
C MET A 1 -26.31 -30.27 -13.51
N MET A 2 -25.18 -30.10 -14.20
CA MET A 2 -24.38 -31.24 -14.68
C MET A 2 -23.46 -31.75 -13.56
N PRO A 3 -23.27 -33.07 -13.39
CA PRO A 3 -22.29 -33.60 -12.43
C PRO A 3 -20.88 -33.13 -12.79
N TYR A 4 -20.05 -32.87 -11.78
CA TYR A 4 -18.67 -32.41 -11.96
C TYR A 4 -17.85 -33.44 -12.75
N SER A 5 -17.24 -33.01 -13.87
CA SER A 5 -16.31 -33.80 -14.66
C SER A 5 -14.86 -33.39 -14.43
N GLN A 6 -13.95 -34.37 -14.50
CA GLN A 6 -12.50 -34.13 -14.45
C GLN A 6 -12.03 -33.29 -15.66
N CYS A 7 -12.58 -33.55 -16.85
CA CYS A 7 -12.29 -32.78 -18.06
C CYS A 7 -13.12 -31.49 -18.17
N LEU A 8 -12.68 -30.57 -19.03
CA LEU A 8 -13.44 -29.37 -19.36
C LEU A 8 -14.73 -29.77 -20.07
N SER A 9 -15.86 -29.30 -19.53
CA SER A 9 -17.16 -29.45 -20.16
C SER A 9 -17.80 -28.09 -20.40
N THR A 10 -18.41 -27.93 -21.57
CA THR A 10 -19.12 -26.72 -21.93
C THR A 10 -20.50 -27.05 -22.49
N VAL A 11 -21.47 -26.21 -22.19
CA VAL A 11 -22.76 -26.22 -22.87
C VAL A 11 -23.02 -24.81 -23.33
N LEU A 12 -23.38 -24.65 -24.60
CA LEU A 12 -23.78 -23.37 -25.16
C LEU A 12 -25.08 -23.59 -25.91
N PHE A 13 -26.14 -22.94 -25.48
CA PHE A 13 -27.44 -22.98 -26.12
C PHE A 13 -27.90 -21.56 -26.36
N LEU A 14 -28.43 -21.26 -27.54
CA LEU A 14 -29.00 -19.95 -27.85
C LEU A 14 -30.32 -20.11 -28.58
N SER A 15 -31.28 -19.24 -28.27
CA SER A 15 -32.60 -19.28 -28.91
C SER A 15 -32.56 -18.64 -30.29
N THR A 16 -31.92 -17.48 -30.41
CA THR A 16 -31.75 -16.80 -31.70
C THR A 16 -30.40 -16.11 -31.81
N LEU A 17 -29.74 -16.26 -32.95
CA LEU A 17 -28.56 -15.50 -33.35
C LEU A 17 -28.95 -14.62 -34.53
N ASN A 18 -28.75 -13.31 -34.40
CA ASN A 18 -29.06 -12.33 -35.44
C ASN A 18 -27.87 -11.38 -35.62
N PHE A 19 -27.02 -11.66 -36.60
CA PHE A 19 -25.87 -10.83 -36.91
C PHE A 19 -26.07 -10.03 -38.19
N THR A 20 -25.60 -8.79 -38.15
CA THR A 20 -25.61 -7.89 -39.30
C THR A 20 -24.18 -7.58 -39.74
N ASN A 21 -23.94 -7.55 -41.06
CA ASN A 21 -22.64 -7.18 -41.65
C ASN A 21 -21.43 -8.00 -41.14
N VAL A 22 -21.52 -9.32 -41.18
CA VAL A 22 -20.38 -10.20 -40.91
C VAL A 22 -19.50 -10.29 -42.17
N SER A 23 -18.36 -9.60 -42.17
CA SER A 23 -17.34 -9.75 -43.21
C SER A 23 -16.45 -10.96 -42.93
N ILE A 24 -16.17 -11.79 -43.94
CA ILE A 24 -15.18 -12.85 -43.84
C ILE A 24 -13.86 -12.31 -44.39
N PRO A 25 -12.94 -11.83 -43.54
CA PRO A 25 -11.66 -11.31 -43.99
C PRO A 25 -10.86 -12.44 -44.66
N SER A 26 -10.22 -12.13 -45.80
CA SER A 26 -9.36 -13.06 -46.57
C SER A 26 -10.08 -14.04 -47.51
N PHE A 27 -11.39 -13.91 -47.76
CA PHE A 27 -12.04 -14.65 -48.85
C PHE A 27 -11.58 -14.11 -50.21
N ASN A 28 -10.76 -14.90 -50.91
CA ASN A 28 -10.24 -14.62 -52.25
C ASN A 28 -9.98 -15.95 -52.97
N GLU A 29 -10.97 -16.44 -53.70
CA GLU A 29 -10.94 -17.72 -54.39
C GLU A 29 -10.92 -17.52 -55.90
N SER A 30 -9.98 -18.17 -56.58
CA SER A 30 -9.85 -18.09 -58.03
C SER A 30 -9.82 -19.48 -58.66
N LEU A 31 -10.69 -19.71 -59.64
CA LEU A 31 -10.79 -20.98 -60.37
C LEU A 31 -11.17 -20.71 -61.82
N LEU A 32 -10.37 -21.22 -62.77
CA LEU A 32 -10.68 -21.21 -64.22
C LEU A 32 -11.09 -19.83 -64.78
N GLY A 33 -10.42 -18.76 -64.35
CA GLY A 33 -10.70 -17.39 -64.82
C GLY A 33 -11.90 -16.71 -64.16
N VAL A 34 -12.51 -17.35 -63.15
CA VAL A 34 -13.49 -16.78 -62.23
C VAL A 34 -12.78 -16.48 -60.92
N ASN A 35 -12.90 -15.24 -60.43
CA ASN A 35 -12.30 -14.79 -59.18
C ASN A 35 -13.37 -14.15 -58.29
N ALA A 36 -13.59 -14.73 -57.12
CA ALA A 36 -14.57 -14.31 -56.13
C ALA A 36 -13.85 -13.81 -54.86
N PHE A 37 -14.14 -12.59 -54.44
CA PHE A 37 -13.47 -11.98 -53.29
C PHE A 37 -14.41 -11.09 -52.48
N ASN A 38 -14.03 -10.81 -51.23
CA ASN A 38 -14.75 -9.93 -50.31
C ASN A 38 -16.18 -10.44 -49.99
N LEU A 39 -16.27 -11.66 -49.45
CA LEU A 39 -17.52 -12.25 -49.00
C LEU A 39 -18.00 -11.56 -47.71
N THR A 40 -19.20 -11.01 -47.77
CA THR A 40 -19.85 -10.31 -46.66
C THR A 40 -21.28 -10.82 -46.49
N CYS A 41 -21.66 -11.22 -45.28
CA CYS A 41 -22.99 -11.71 -44.96
C CYS A 41 -23.77 -10.65 -44.16
N PHE A 42 -24.87 -10.17 -44.74
CA PHE A 42 -25.62 -9.01 -44.22
C PHE A 42 -26.66 -9.43 -43.21
N ASP A 43 -27.31 -10.57 -43.45
CA ASP A 43 -28.32 -11.13 -42.58
C ASP A 43 -27.93 -12.57 -42.26
N VAL A 44 -27.42 -12.81 -41.04
CA VAL A 44 -27.16 -14.15 -40.53
C VAL A 44 -28.16 -14.40 -39.40
N TYR A 45 -29.20 -15.19 -39.71
CA TYR A 45 -30.26 -15.50 -38.78
C TYR A 45 -30.32 -17.00 -38.50
N MET A 46 -30.06 -17.41 -37.26
CA MET A 46 -30.15 -18.82 -36.83
C MET A 46 -31.05 -18.96 -35.62
N ARG A 47 -31.86 -20.03 -35.58
CA ARG A 47 -32.73 -20.37 -34.45
C ARG A 47 -32.34 -21.72 -33.86
N GLY A 48 -32.32 -21.77 -32.52
CA GLY A 48 -32.09 -22.99 -31.77
C GLY A 48 -30.73 -23.64 -32.06
N PHE A 49 -29.64 -22.93 -31.79
CA PHE A 49 -28.29 -23.49 -31.88
C PHE A 49 -27.83 -23.98 -30.52
N GLY A 50 -27.36 -25.21 -30.45
CA GLY A 50 -26.91 -25.85 -29.22
C GLY A 50 -25.64 -26.64 -29.42
N THR A 51 -24.69 -26.48 -28.52
CA THR A 51 -23.50 -27.33 -28.40
C THR A 51 -23.39 -27.84 -26.97
N SER A 52 -22.96 -29.09 -26.84
CA SER A 52 -22.67 -29.72 -25.56
C SER A 52 -21.40 -30.52 -25.71
N TRP A 53 -20.39 -30.14 -24.93
CA TRP A 53 -19.10 -30.78 -24.86
C TRP A 53 -18.99 -31.48 -23.51
N MET A 54 -19.31 -32.77 -23.50
CA MET A 54 -19.08 -33.63 -22.35
C MET A 54 -17.80 -34.45 -22.57
N PRO A 55 -17.16 -34.98 -21.52
CA PRO A 55 -15.85 -35.63 -21.64
C PRO A 55 -15.82 -36.75 -22.71
N THR A 56 -16.86 -37.59 -22.78
CA THR A 56 -16.93 -38.74 -23.70
C THR A 56 -17.85 -38.53 -24.90
N ARG A 57 -18.64 -37.45 -24.91
CA ARG A 57 -19.62 -37.16 -25.97
C ARG A 57 -19.64 -35.68 -26.27
N SER A 58 -19.50 -35.33 -27.54
CA SER A 58 -19.71 -33.96 -28.01
C SER A 58 -20.88 -33.94 -28.99
N TYR A 59 -21.66 -32.88 -28.91
CA TYR A 59 -22.85 -32.68 -29.70
C TYR A 59 -22.90 -31.22 -30.17
N ALA A 60 -23.22 -31.02 -31.44
CA ALA A 60 -23.56 -29.72 -32.00
C ALA A 60 -24.80 -29.88 -32.88
N ALA A 61 -25.79 -29.02 -32.70
CA ALA A 61 -27.01 -29.08 -33.49
C ALA A 61 -27.69 -27.74 -33.66
N ILE A 62 -28.52 -27.71 -34.69
CA ILE A 62 -29.43 -26.64 -35.04
C ILE A 62 -30.83 -27.26 -35.04
N THR A 63 -31.73 -26.80 -34.18
CA THR A 63 -33.07 -27.42 -34.01
C THR A 63 -34.10 -26.84 -34.95
N ASP A 64 -34.04 -25.53 -35.23
CA ASP A 64 -35.11 -24.80 -35.91
C ASP A 64 -34.67 -24.25 -37.28
N GLY A 65 -33.37 -24.33 -37.58
CA GLY A 65 -32.79 -23.87 -38.85
C GLY A 65 -32.42 -22.38 -38.86
N GLY A 66 -32.08 -21.87 -40.05
CA GLY A 66 -31.68 -20.49 -40.22
C GLY A 66 -31.51 -20.07 -41.68
N ASN A 67 -31.44 -18.76 -41.90
CA ASN A 67 -31.24 -18.15 -43.21
C ASN A 67 -29.97 -17.28 -43.17
N ILE A 68 -29.15 -17.39 -44.21
CA ILE A 68 -27.90 -16.66 -44.35
C ILE A 68 -27.91 -15.99 -45.73
N ARG A 69 -27.88 -14.66 -45.74
CA ARG A 69 -27.77 -13.86 -46.97
C ARG A 69 -26.38 -13.26 -47.08
N CYS A 70 -25.64 -13.66 -48.10
CA CYS A 70 -24.28 -13.18 -48.35
C CYS A 70 -24.13 -12.57 -49.75
N ARG A 71 -23.18 -11.66 -49.89
CA ARG A 71 -22.73 -11.13 -51.18
C ARG A 71 -21.22 -11.30 -51.32
N THR A 72 -20.77 -11.56 -52.53
CA THR A 72 -19.34 -11.60 -52.89
C THR A 72 -19.12 -10.83 -54.18
N ASN A 73 -17.99 -10.16 -54.31
CA ASN A 73 -17.59 -9.59 -55.60
C ASN A 73 -17.11 -10.71 -56.51
N LEU A 74 -17.51 -10.68 -57.77
CA LEU A 74 -17.15 -11.67 -58.78
C LEU A 74 -16.57 -10.97 -60.01
N THR A 75 -15.41 -11.44 -60.43
CA THR A 75 -14.79 -11.07 -61.72
C THR A 75 -14.59 -12.33 -62.53
N ALA A 76 -15.20 -12.41 -63.73
CA ALA A 76 -15.17 -13.60 -64.57
C ALA A 76 -15.18 -13.20 -66.05
N PHE A 77 -14.14 -13.57 -66.80
CA PHE A 77 -14.00 -13.16 -68.20
C PHE A 77 -14.09 -11.61 -68.37
N ALA A 78 -15.12 -11.10 -69.04
CA ALA A 78 -15.42 -9.66 -69.19
C ALA A 78 -16.46 -9.14 -68.17
N TYR A 79 -16.94 -9.99 -67.27
CA TYR A 79 -17.93 -9.65 -66.25
C TYR A 79 -17.26 -9.19 -64.95
N SER A 80 -17.74 -8.09 -64.39
CA SER A 80 -17.39 -7.58 -63.07
C SER A 80 -18.66 -7.15 -62.37
N GLY A 81 -19.03 -7.82 -61.29
CA GLY A 81 -20.28 -7.58 -60.57
C GLY A 81 -20.27 -8.19 -59.18
N VAL A 82 -21.45 -8.25 -58.56
CA VAL A 82 -21.68 -8.83 -57.24
C VAL A 82 -22.57 -10.04 -57.38
N VAL A 83 -22.29 -11.11 -56.64
CA VAL A 83 -23.15 -12.29 -56.56
C VAL A 83 -23.78 -12.34 -55.18
N TRP A 84 -25.09 -12.49 -55.16
CA TRP A 84 -25.89 -12.70 -53.95
C TRP A 84 -26.21 -14.18 -53.79
N ALA A 85 -26.04 -14.67 -52.57
CA ALA A 85 -26.33 -16.05 -52.18
C ALA A 85 -27.25 -16.07 -50.96
N ASP A 86 -28.44 -16.64 -51.13
CA ASP A 86 -29.39 -16.90 -50.05
C ASP A 86 -29.35 -18.38 -49.71
N VAL A 87 -28.86 -18.69 -48.51
CA VAL A 87 -28.63 -20.05 -48.02
C VAL A 87 -29.57 -20.32 -46.85
N VAL A 88 -30.28 -21.44 -46.92
CA VAL A 88 -31.10 -21.96 -45.82
C VAL A 88 -30.40 -23.15 -45.20
N VAL A 89 -30.28 -23.12 -43.88
CA VAL A 89 -29.76 -24.21 -43.06
C VAL A 89 -30.96 -24.86 -42.39
N ASN A 90 -31.22 -26.12 -42.71
CA ASN A 90 -32.27 -26.91 -42.09
C ASN A 90 -31.78 -27.53 -40.78
N PRO A 91 -32.70 -28.02 -39.91
CA PRO A 91 -32.33 -28.70 -38.68
C PRO A 91 -31.35 -29.85 -38.95
N GLY A 92 -30.36 -29.98 -38.08
CA GLY A 92 -29.28 -30.95 -38.24
C GLY A 92 -28.49 -31.14 -36.96
N GLU A 93 -27.85 -32.29 -36.83
CA GLU A 93 -27.02 -32.64 -35.69
C GLU A 93 -25.72 -33.34 -36.09
N VAL A 94 -24.67 -33.10 -35.30
CA VAL A 94 -23.38 -33.77 -35.39
C VAL A 94 -23.03 -34.30 -33.99
N ARG A 95 -22.69 -35.58 -33.91
CA ARG A 95 -22.33 -36.28 -32.67
C ARG A 95 -20.96 -36.93 -32.80
N LEU A 96 -20.12 -36.68 -31.81
CA LEU A 96 -18.78 -37.25 -31.69
C LEU A 96 -18.70 -38.06 -30.39
N ALA A 97 -18.17 -39.28 -30.46
CA ALA A 97 -17.79 -40.06 -29.30
C ALA A 97 -16.28 -39.95 -29.08
N ARG A 98 -15.88 -39.81 -27.81
CA ARG A 98 -14.47 -39.66 -27.41
C ARG A 98 -14.14 -40.66 -26.30
N THR A 99 -12.89 -41.11 -26.30
CA THR A 99 -12.32 -41.94 -25.23
C THR A 99 -11.25 -41.15 -24.50
N ILE A 100 -11.27 -41.28 -23.18
CA ILE A 100 -10.35 -40.56 -22.28
C ILE A 100 -9.39 -41.58 -21.71
N GLU A 101 -8.10 -41.25 -21.70
CA GLU A 101 -7.08 -42.07 -21.06
C GLU A 101 -7.25 -42.05 -19.53
N LYS A 102 -6.93 -43.16 -18.87
CA LYS A 102 -6.99 -43.20 -17.41
C LYS A 102 -5.93 -42.24 -16.86
N PRO A 103 -6.30 -41.22 -16.06
CA PRO A 103 -5.36 -40.18 -15.68
C PRO A 103 -4.28 -40.72 -14.72
N ASP A 104 -3.01 -40.54 -15.08
CA ASP A 104 -1.85 -40.82 -14.21
C ASP A 104 -1.69 -39.78 -13.09
N SER A 105 -2.25 -38.58 -13.27
CA SER A 105 -2.27 -37.50 -12.28
C SER A 105 -3.65 -36.83 -12.24
N PRO A 106 -4.09 -36.29 -11.08
CA PRO A 106 -5.43 -35.73 -10.90
C PRO A 106 -5.67 -34.41 -11.65
N ASP A 107 -4.69 -33.89 -12.40
CA ASP A 107 -4.73 -32.60 -13.13
C ASP A 107 -4.67 -32.77 -14.67
N MET A 108 -4.77 -34.01 -15.18
CA MET A 108 -4.71 -34.27 -16.63
C MET A 108 -6.01 -34.87 -17.16
N CYS A 109 -6.44 -34.40 -18.33
CA CYS A 109 -7.51 -34.99 -19.14
C CYS A 109 -7.01 -35.15 -20.58
N ILE A 110 -6.75 -36.40 -20.98
CA ILE A 110 -6.16 -36.72 -22.29
C ILE A 110 -7.22 -37.39 -23.17
N THR A 111 -7.50 -36.80 -24.34
CA THR A 111 -8.34 -37.44 -25.37
C THR A 111 -7.49 -38.38 -26.21
N ASN A 112 -7.80 -39.69 -26.14
CA ASN A 112 -7.01 -40.73 -26.82
C ASN A 112 -7.56 -41.10 -28.20
N ALA A 113 -8.87 -41.33 -28.30
CA ALA A 113 -9.58 -41.56 -29.56
C ALA A 113 -10.82 -40.67 -29.67
N SER A 114 -11.14 -40.25 -30.89
CA SER A 114 -12.37 -39.58 -31.28
C SER A 114 -12.92 -40.35 -32.48
N SER A 115 -14.25 -40.45 -32.56
CA SER A 115 -14.93 -41.00 -33.74
C SER A 115 -16.27 -40.31 -33.94
N ILE A 116 -16.63 -40.05 -35.19
CA ILE A 116 -17.95 -39.54 -35.59
C ILE A 116 -18.98 -40.66 -35.42
N THR A 117 -19.99 -40.44 -34.58
CA THR A 117 -21.08 -41.40 -34.38
C THR A 117 -22.28 -41.11 -35.26
N ASP A 118 -22.56 -39.83 -35.50
CA ASP A 118 -23.69 -39.39 -36.31
C ASP A 118 -23.41 -38.01 -36.92
N CYS A 119 -23.81 -37.81 -38.17
CA CYS A 119 -23.68 -36.52 -38.86
C CYS A 119 -24.82 -36.36 -39.86
N HIS A 120 -25.77 -35.50 -39.52
CA HIS A 120 -26.90 -35.15 -40.35
C HIS A 120 -26.99 -33.63 -40.46
N VAL A 121 -26.58 -33.08 -41.59
CA VAL A 121 -26.64 -31.63 -41.86
C VAL A 121 -27.26 -31.42 -43.23
N ASN A 122 -28.26 -30.55 -43.32
CA ASN A 122 -28.95 -30.25 -44.57
C ASN A 122 -28.88 -28.74 -44.85
N ILE A 123 -28.13 -28.39 -45.90
CA ILE A 123 -27.89 -26.99 -46.31
C ILE A 123 -28.31 -26.87 -47.76
N SER A 124 -29.15 -25.88 -48.05
CA SER A 124 -29.65 -25.63 -49.40
C SER A 124 -29.54 -24.16 -49.77
N VAL A 125 -29.00 -23.88 -50.96
CA VAL A 125 -29.00 -22.56 -51.58
C VAL A 125 -30.37 -22.32 -52.21
N VAL A 126 -31.10 -21.32 -51.70
CA VAL A 126 -32.43 -20.93 -52.16
C VAL A 126 -32.34 -20.06 -53.40
N ASP A 127 -31.44 -19.07 -53.38
CA ASP A 127 -31.24 -18.16 -54.50
C ASP A 127 -29.76 -17.84 -54.69
N LEU A 128 -29.35 -17.71 -55.94
CA LEU A 128 -27.99 -17.39 -56.34
C LEU A 128 -28.03 -16.62 -57.66
N HIS A 129 -27.80 -15.31 -57.61
CA HIS A 129 -27.92 -14.42 -58.76
C HIS A 129 -26.81 -13.38 -58.82
N ALA A 130 -26.53 -12.87 -60.03
CA ALA A 130 -25.50 -11.87 -60.29
C ALA A 130 -26.10 -10.47 -60.53
N ASP A 131 -25.39 -9.43 -60.09
CA ASP A 131 -25.74 -8.02 -60.28
C ASP A 131 -24.52 -7.23 -60.81
N PRO A 132 -24.55 -6.72 -62.07
CA PRO A 132 -25.67 -6.75 -63.01
C PRO A 132 -25.96 -8.15 -63.58
N PRO A 133 -27.19 -8.46 -64.02
CA PRO A 133 -27.56 -9.77 -64.54
C PRO A 133 -26.83 -10.10 -65.86
N SER A 134 -26.42 -11.35 -66.03
CA SER A 134 -25.68 -11.82 -67.22
C SER A 134 -26.04 -13.27 -67.51
N SER A 135 -26.53 -13.54 -68.72
CA SER A 135 -27.00 -14.87 -69.12
C SER A 135 -25.93 -15.97 -69.01
N LEU A 136 -24.65 -15.62 -69.28
CA LEU A 136 -23.53 -16.54 -69.14
C LEU A 136 -23.24 -16.85 -67.66
N ILE A 137 -23.27 -15.83 -66.79
CA ILE A 137 -22.97 -15.99 -65.37
C ILE A 137 -24.12 -16.70 -64.65
N ASP A 138 -25.36 -16.35 -64.95
CA ASP A 138 -26.54 -16.98 -64.35
C ASP A 138 -26.62 -18.48 -64.68
N LEU A 139 -26.16 -18.90 -65.87
CA LEU A 139 -26.03 -20.32 -66.23
C LEU A 139 -24.99 -21.03 -65.35
N ILE A 140 -23.83 -20.40 -65.11
CA ILE A 140 -22.77 -20.92 -64.26
C ILE A 140 -23.25 -21.00 -62.79
N LEU A 141 -23.94 -19.96 -62.31
CA LEU A 141 -24.51 -19.92 -60.97
C LEU A 141 -25.60 -20.98 -60.78
N ALA A 142 -26.44 -21.23 -61.78
CA ALA A 142 -27.43 -22.30 -61.73
C ALA A 142 -26.77 -23.68 -61.57
N GLN A 143 -25.68 -23.95 -62.30
CA GLN A 143 -24.90 -25.18 -62.13
C GLN A 143 -24.22 -25.26 -60.76
N ALA A 144 -23.65 -24.15 -60.30
CA ALA A 144 -23.04 -24.06 -58.97
C ALA A 144 -24.06 -24.31 -57.85
N LYS A 145 -25.27 -23.77 -57.96
CA LYS A 145 -26.38 -24.01 -57.03
C LYS A 145 -26.73 -25.50 -56.94
N THR A 146 -26.88 -26.17 -58.08
CA THR A 146 -27.15 -27.62 -58.11
C THR A 146 -25.99 -28.42 -57.51
N TYR A 147 -24.75 -28.05 -57.83
CA TYR A 147 -23.57 -28.72 -57.29
C TYR A 147 -23.49 -28.59 -55.76
N VAL A 148 -23.67 -27.38 -55.23
CA VAL A 148 -23.67 -27.10 -53.79
C VAL A 148 -24.80 -27.84 -53.10
N ASN A 149 -26.03 -27.80 -53.61
CA ASN A 149 -27.16 -28.50 -52.98
C ASN A 149 -26.95 -30.03 -52.90
N ASN A 150 -26.26 -30.62 -53.88
CA ASN A 150 -26.01 -32.06 -53.90
C ASN A 150 -24.80 -32.49 -53.04
N HIS A 151 -23.84 -31.59 -52.81
CA HIS A 151 -22.56 -31.95 -52.16
C HIS A 151 -22.31 -31.21 -50.83
N ALA A 152 -23.11 -30.21 -50.45
CA ALA A 152 -22.87 -29.42 -49.24
C ALA A 152 -22.95 -30.27 -47.96
N SER A 153 -24.00 -31.09 -47.82
CA SER A 153 -24.16 -32.02 -46.71
C SER A 153 -23.01 -33.01 -46.60
N ASP A 154 -22.65 -33.60 -47.75
CA ASP A 154 -21.55 -34.56 -47.86
C ASP A 154 -20.21 -33.90 -47.54
N TYR A 155 -19.99 -32.66 -47.98
CA TYR A 155 -18.78 -31.89 -47.68
C TYR A 155 -18.67 -31.60 -46.19
N VAL A 156 -19.76 -31.22 -45.52
CA VAL A 156 -19.76 -31.01 -44.07
C VAL A 156 -19.38 -32.30 -43.34
N CYS A 157 -20.06 -33.42 -43.63
CA CYS A 157 -19.86 -34.66 -42.90
C CYS A 157 -18.59 -35.44 -43.28
N LYS A 158 -18.14 -35.38 -44.54
CA LYS A 158 -16.97 -36.15 -45.03
C LYS A 158 -15.67 -35.33 -45.03
N VAL A 159 -15.73 -34.00 -44.95
CA VAL A 159 -14.55 -33.13 -45.00
C VAL A 159 -14.44 -32.26 -43.74
N MET A 160 -15.46 -31.47 -43.42
CA MET A 160 -15.38 -30.49 -42.32
C MET A 160 -15.33 -31.16 -40.94
N VAL A 161 -16.20 -32.14 -40.68
CA VAL A 161 -16.24 -32.83 -39.38
C VAL A 161 -14.96 -33.66 -39.15
N PRO A 162 -14.47 -34.47 -40.09
CA PRO A 162 -13.19 -35.18 -39.94
C PRO A 162 -11.99 -34.24 -39.78
N ARG A 163 -12.01 -33.07 -40.45
CA ARG A 163 -10.98 -32.05 -40.23
C ARG A 163 -11.01 -31.49 -38.81
N GLY A 164 -12.21 -31.22 -38.27
CA GLY A 164 -12.38 -30.84 -36.87
C GLY A 164 -11.86 -31.90 -35.90
N GLU A 165 -12.15 -33.17 -36.17
CA GLU A 165 -11.63 -34.30 -35.40
C GLU A 165 -10.09 -34.38 -35.43
N SER A 166 -9.46 -34.15 -36.58
CA SER A 166 -8.00 -34.12 -36.67
C SER A 166 -7.37 -33.02 -35.80
N ILE A 167 -8.07 -31.89 -35.63
CA ILE A 167 -7.62 -30.78 -34.78
C ILE A 167 -7.76 -31.12 -33.29
N ILE A 168 -8.86 -31.80 -32.91
CA ILE A 168 -9.07 -32.29 -31.53
C ILE A 168 -7.89 -33.19 -31.10
N MET A 169 -7.38 -34.02 -32.02
CA MET A 169 -6.27 -34.94 -31.77
C MET A 169 -4.88 -34.32 -31.97
N ASN A 170 -4.81 -33.09 -32.48
CA ASN A 170 -3.54 -32.45 -32.79
C ASN A 170 -2.91 -31.81 -31.56
N ASN A 171 -2.02 -32.55 -30.91
CA ASN A 171 -1.20 -32.08 -29.78
C ASN A 171 0.07 -31.32 -30.21
N THR A 172 0.30 -31.12 -31.52
CA THR A 172 1.46 -30.35 -31.98
C THR A 172 1.14 -28.87 -32.04
N TYR A 173 2.02 -28.05 -31.46
CA TYR A 173 1.90 -26.60 -31.50
C TYR A 173 3.03 -26.02 -32.34
N PRO A 174 2.76 -24.99 -33.15
CA PRO A 174 3.79 -24.32 -33.91
C PRO A 174 4.82 -23.72 -32.94
N TYR A 175 6.08 -24.06 -33.14
CA TYR A 175 7.19 -23.37 -32.48
C TYR A 175 7.36 -22.01 -33.18
N THR A 176 7.07 -20.91 -32.48
CA THR A 176 7.46 -19.59 -32.98
C THR A 176 8.94 -19.37 -32.64
N PRO A 177 9.85 -19.22 -33.62
CA PRO A 177 11.26 -18.93 -33.34
C PRO A 177 11.42 -17.54 -32.73
N GLU A 178 12.44 -17.34 -31.90
CA GLU A 178 12.79 -16.01 -31.37
C GLU A 178 12.98 -15.02 -32.54
N ARG A 179 12.49 -13.79 -32.33
CA ARG A 179 12.57 -12.74 -33.33
C ARG A 179 14.04 -12.41 -33.61
N LYS A 180 14.41 -12.34 -34.90
CA LYS A 180 15.76 -11.93 -35.28
C LYS A 180 15.92 -10.43 -35.09
N ASP A 181 17.06 -10.03 -34.53
CA ASP A 181 17.46 -8.63 -34.44
C ASP A 181 17.70 -8.09 -35.86
N ASP A 182 16.69 -7.43 -36.44
CA ASP A 182 16.75 -6.77 -37.76
C ASP A 182 17.64 -5.51 -37.73
N GLY A 183 18.91 -5.65 -37.32
CA GLY A 183 19.87 -4.55 -37.18
C GLY A 183 19.55 -3.55 -36.06
N ARG A 184 18.54 -3.81 -35.23
CA ARG A 184 18.14 -3.00 -34.08
C ARG A 184 18.77 -3.55 -32.81
N LYS A 185 19.16 -2.68 -31.89
CA LYS A 185 19.62 -3.09 -30.56
C LYS A 185 18.40 -3.46 -29.73
N ILE A 186 18.25 -4.74 -29.39
CA ILE A 186 17.21 -5.22 -28.48
C ILE A 186 17.84 -5.50 -27.12
N VAL A 187 17.35 -4.82 -26.08
CA VAL A 187 17.77 -5.07 -24.70
C VAL A 187 17.00 -6.28 -24.17
N PRO A 188 17.65 -7.27 -23.54
CA PRO A 188 16.96 -8.39 -22.95
C PRO A 188 15.93 -7.95 -21.91
N VAL A 189 14.78 -8.61 -21.88
CA VAL A 189 13.70 -8.30 -20.93
C VAL A 189 14.17 -8.44 -19.48
N SER A 190 15.06 -9.39 -19.21
CA SER A 190 15.67 -9.61 -17.89
C SER A 190 16.53 -8.44 -17.41
N GLU A 191 17.07 -7.61 -18.32
CA GLU A 191 17.90 -6.46 -17.98
C GLU A 191 17.09 -5.21 -17.63
N SER A 192 15.79 -5.17 -17.94
CA SER A 192 14.91 -4.04 -17.60
C SER A 192 14.39 -4.16 -16.16
N PRO A 193 14.76 -3.24 -15.24
CA PRO A 193 14.26 -3.26 -13.86
C PRO A 193 12.76 -3.03 -13.77
N LEU A 194 12.22 -2.19 -14.66
CA LEU A 194 10.79 -1.90 -14.74
C LEU A 194 9.99 -3.14 -15.14
N ILE A 195 10.42 -3.86 -16.19
CA ILE A 195 9.69 -5.07 -16.60
C ILE A 195 9.84 -6.17 -15.56
N ARG A 196 11.03 -6.33 -14.96
CA ARG A 196 11.22 -7.29 -13.87
C ARG A 196 10.30 -6.98 -12.67
N ALA A 197 10.14 -5.71 -12.32
CA ALA A 197 9.18 -5.28 -11.31
C ALA A 197 7.74 -5.66 -11.71
N LEU A 198 7.32 -5.40 -12.95
CA LEU A 198 5.99 -5.78 -13.45
C LEU A 198 5.78 -7.31 -13.40
N MET A 199 6.77 -8.12 -13.78
CA MET A 199 6.69 -9.58 -13.69
C MET A 199 6.56 -10.06 -12.24
N SER A 200 7.35 -9.48 -11.33
CA SER A 200 7.29 -9.79 -9.89
C SER A 200 5.92 -9.45 -9.29
N ILE A 201 5.34 -8.31 -9.69
CA ILE A 201 3.98 -7.92 -9.31
C ILE A 201 2.97 -8.94 -9.84
N ALA A 202 3.02 -9.26 -11.14
CA ALA A 202 2.10 -10.21 -11.76
C ALA A 202 2.15 -11.58 -11.06
N ASN A 203 3.33 -12.07 -10.70
CA ASN A 203 3.51 -13.33 -9.95
C ASN A 203 2.89 -13.33 -8.54
N ARG A 204 2.72 -12.17 -7.91
CA ARG A 204 2.20 -12.04 -6.53
C ARG A 204 0.73 -11.67 -6.47
N VAL A 205 0.21 -11.06 -7.52
CA VAL A 205 -1.19 -10.67 -7.63
C VAL A 205 -2.07 -11.91 -7.75
N ARG A 206 -3.17 -11.92 -6.98
CA ARG A 206 -4.20 -12.95 -7.04
C ARG A 206 -5.55 -12.26 -7.23
N ILE A 207 -6.26 -12.61 -8.29
CA ILE A 207 -7.59 -12.07 -8.59
C ILE A 207 -8.59 -13.21 -8.40
N GLY A 208 -9.24 -13.25 -7.24
CA GLY A 208 -10.10 -14.38 -6.85
C GLY A 208 -9.31 -15.70 -6.85
N SER A 209 -9.77 -16.67 -7.64
CA SER A 209 -9.12 -17.98 -7.82
C SER A 209 -8.07 -18.02 -8.94
N ILE A 210 -7.81 -16.90 -9.62
CA ILE A 210 -6.84 -16.79 -10.71
C ILE A 210 -5.45 -16.46 -10.14
N ARG A 211 -4.46 -17.24 -10.56
CA ARG A 211 -3.03 -17.02 -10.30
C ARG A 211 -2.30 -16.83 -11.62
N PHE A 212 -1.30 -15.95 -11.61
CA PHE A 212 -0.41 -15.72 -12.74
C PHE A 212 0.98 -16.23 -12.38
N PHE A 213 1.61 -16.92 -13.32
CA PHE A 213 3.01 -17.32 -13.27
C PHE A 213 3.68 -16.75 -14.50
N VAL A 214 4.67 -15.88 -14.28
CA VAL A 214 5.37 -15.12 -15.30
C VAL A 214 6.82 -15.54 -15.29
N GLY A 215 7.27 -16.10 -16.41
CA GLY A 215 8.65 -16.43 -16.72
C GLY A 215 9.22 -15.51 -17.79
N SER A 216 10.55 -15.39 -17.86
CA SER A 216 11.23 -14.56 -18.85
C SER A 216 12.27 -15.36 -19.64
N GLN A 217 12.27 -15.14 -20.94
CA GLN A 217 13.34 -15.44 -21.90
C GLN A 217 13.97 -14.10 -22.36
N PRO A 218 15.09 -14.09 -23.12
CA PRO A 218 15.77 -12.86 -23.50
C PRO A 218 14.86 -11.81 -24.16
N GLN A 219 13.94 -12.21 -25.05
CA GLN A 219 13.01 -11.29 -25.74
C GLN A 219 11.53 -11.59 -25.44
N ARG A 220 11.23 -12.66 -24.71
CA ARG A 220 9.86 -13.14 -24.48
C ARG A 220 9.49 -13.25 -23.02
N ILE A 221 8.22 -13.04 -22.74
CA ILE A 221 7.61 -13.21 -21.42
C ILE A 221 6.56 -14.32 -21.54
N SER A 222 6.77 -15.44 -20.87
CA SER A 222 5.81 -16.54 -20.84
C SER A 222 4.87 -16.35 -19.64
N ILE A 223 3.57 -16.21 -19.90
CA ILE A 223 2.55 -16.02 -18.87
C ILE A 223 1.66 -17.26 -18.82
N LEU A 224 1.70 -17.96 -17.69
CA LEU A 224 0.79 -19.06 -17.33
C LEU A 224 -0.27 -18.52 -16.36
N ILE A 225 -1.52 -18.61 -16.78
CA ILE A 225 -2.70 -18.24 -16.00
C ILE A 225 -3.33 -19.54 -15.51
N SER A 226 -3.53 -19.68 -14.20
CA SER A 226 -4.19 -20.85 -13.62
C SER A 226 -5.39 -20.44 -12.78
N HIS A 227 -6.54 -21.10 -12.98
CA HIS A 227 -7.71 -20.97 -12.13
C HIS A 227 -7.81 -22.17 -11.19
N VAL A 228 -7.68 -21.95 -9.88
CA VAL A 228 -7.60 -23.03 -8.88
C VAL A 228 -8.97 -23.40 -8.31
N GLY A 229 -9.28 -24.69 -8.20
CA GLY A 229 -10.42 -25.21 -7.42
C GLY A 229 -11.68 -25.63 -8.19
N GLY A 230 -11.54 -26.02 -9.47
CA GLY A 230 -12.70 -26.24 -10.34
C GLY A 230 -13.36 -24.92 -10.74
N ALA A 231 -13.97 -24.88 -11.92
CA ALA A 231 -14.68 -23.70 -12.40
C ALA A 231 -16.11 -24.09 -12.73
N HIS A 232 -17.07 -23.44 -12.07
CA HIS A 232 -18.47 -23.45 -12.47
C HIS A 232 -18.86 -22.02 -12.82
N ALA A 233 -18.86 -21.71 -14.11
CA ALA A 233 -19.31 -20.42 -14.61
C ALA A 233 -20.54 -20.66 -15.49
N GLY A 234 -21.61 -19.94 -15.22
CA GLY A 234 -22.84 -19.99 -16.00
C GLY A 234 -23.27 -18.57 -16.32
N PHE A 235 -23.59 -18.33 -17.59
CA PHE A 235 -24.27 -17.12 -18.03
C PHE A 235 -25.58 -17.51 -18.68
N THR A 236 -26.65 -16.85 -18.25
CA THR A 236 -27.96 -16.93 -18.89
C THR A 236 -28.42 -15.51 -19.17
N GLY A 237 -28.69 -15.18 -20.43
CA GLY A 237 -29.19 -13.85 -20.80
C GLY A 237 -29.03 -13.55 -22.28
N ASP A 238 -29.34 -12.31 -22.64
CA ASP A 238 -29.22 -11.80 -24.01
C ASP A 238 -27.92 -10.99 -24.14
N LEU A 239 -27.23 -11.09 -25.28
CA LEU A 239 -26.07 -10.27 -25.65
C LEU A 239 -26.49 -9.26 -26.70
N VAL A 240 -26.27 -7.98 -26.43
CA VAL A 240 -26.61 -6.87 -27.33
C VAL A 240 -25.36 -6.08 -27.71
N PRO A 241 -25.32 -5.43 -28.88
CA PRO A 241 -24.23 -4.53 -29.21
C PRO A 241 -24.23 -3.31 -28.29
N THR A 242 -23.05 -2.78 -27.99
CA THR A 242 -22.92 -1.51 -27.24
C THR A 242 -23.56 -0.34 -28.00
N PRO A 243 -24.15 0.64 -27.30
CA PRO A 243 -24.67 1.86 -27.92
C PRO A 243 -23.64 2.58 -28.80
N LEU A 244 -24.13 3.19 -29.89
CA LEU A 244 -23.30 3.99 -30.80
C LEU A 244 -22.65 5.17 -30.06
N GLY A 245 -21.32 5.21 -30.03
CA GLY A 245 -20.53 6.29 -29.43
C GLY A 245 -19.93 5.99 -28.06
N GLU A 246 -20.22 4.84 -27.45
CA GLU A 246 -19.54 4.40 -26.22
C GLU A 246 -18.08 4.02 -26.51
N SER A 247 -17.15 4.47 -25.69
CA SER A 247 -15.75 4.07 -25.82
C SER A 247 -15.52 2.69 -25.20
N ALA A 248 -14.52 1.94 -25.69
CA ALA A 248 -14.17 0.64 -25.11
C ALA A 248 -13.78 0.73 -23.63
N VAL A 249 -13.32 1.90 -23.19
CA VAL A 249 -12.93 2.17 -21.79
C VAL A 249 -14.17 2.35 -20.92
N ASP A 250 -15.16 3.12 -21.38
CA ASP A 250 -16.41 3.36 -20.65
C ASP A 250 -17.20 2.05 -20.47
N TRP A 251 -17.27 1.24 -21.53
CA TRP A 251 -17.86 -0.09 -21.48
C TRP A 251 -17.18 -1.00 -20.46
N ALA A 252 -15.85 -1.03 -20.45
CA ALA A 252 -15.07 -1.87 -19.52
C ALA A 252 -15.27 -1.42 -18.07
N GLN A 253 -15.32 -0.11 -17.82
CA GLN A 253 -15.57 0.44 -16.50
C GLN A 253 -16.98 0.08 -16.00
N GLY A 254 -18.01 0.21 -16.85
CA GLY A 254 -19.38 -0.18 -16.52
C GLY A 254 -19.52 -1.66 -16.15
N LEU A 255 -18.80 -2.55 -16.85
CA LEU A 255 -18.74 -3.97 -16.54
C LEU A 255 -18.05 -4.27 -15.20
N VAL A 256 -16.97 -3.56 -14.90
CA VAL A 256 -16.27 -3.66 -13.62
C VAL A 256 -17.16 -3.21 -12.46
N ASP A 257 -17.85 -2.07 -12.61
CA ASP A 257 -18.76 -1.55 -11.59
C ASP A 257 -19.94 -2.50 -11.37
N ALA A 258 -20.50 -3.06 -12.44
CA ALA A 258 -21.55 -4.08 -12.39
C ALA A 258 -21.09 -5.36 -11.66
N TYR A 259 -19.87 -5.85 -11.97
CA TYR A 259 -19.28 -7.00 -11.28
C TYR A 259 -19.08 -6.74 -9.78
N ILE A 260 -18.57 -5.56 -9.41
CA ILE A 260 -18.38 -5.16 -8.01
C ILE A 260 -19.72 -5.07 -7.26
N GLN A 261 -20.77 -4.61 -7.94
CA GLN A 261 -22.12 -4.55 -7.37
C GLN A 261 -22.82 -5.91 -7.33
N GLY A 262 -22.23 -6.95 -7.91
CA GLY A 262 -22.80 -8.30 -7.98
C GLY A 262 -24.01 -8.40 -8.93
N VAL A 263 -24.17 -7.44 -9.85
CA VAL A 263 -25.29 -7.38 -10.79
C VAL A 263 -24.73 -7.50 -12.20
N VAL A 264 -24.95 -8.64 -12.87
CA VAL A 264 -24.63 -8.76 -14.30
C VAL A 264 -25.76 -8.10 -15.09
N PRO A 265 -25.47 -7.09 -15.92
CA PRO A 265 -26.52 -6.41 -16.68
C PRO A 265 -27.19 -7.38 -17.66
N GLN A 266 -28.51 -7.32 -17.72
CA GLN A 266 -29.33 -8.09 -18.66
C GLN A 266 -30.22 -7.09 -19.42
N PRO A 267 -30.09 -6.96 -20.75
CA PRO A 267 -29.13 -7.64 -21.63
C PRO A 267 -27.68 -7.18 -21.39
N LEU A 268 -26.71 -8.06 -21.65
CA LEU A 268 -25.28 -7.78 -21.48
C LEU A 268 -24.73 -7.10 -22.75
N PRO A 269 -24.30 -5.83 -22.69
CA PRO A 269 -23.71 -5.16 -23.84
C PRO A 269 -22.30 -5.69 -24.11
N VAL A 270 -22.01 -6.04 -25.37
CA VAL A 270 -20.69 -6.52 -25.81
C VAL A 270 -20.13 -5.55 -26.85
N TYR A 271 -18.97 -4.97 -26.51
CA TYR A 271 -18.32 -4.01 -27.40
C TYR A 271 -17.88 -4.66 -28.71
N GLY A 272 -18.30 -4.08 -29.83
CA GLY A 272 -17.96 -4.58 -31.17
C GLY A 272 -18.71 -5.84 -31.61
N LEU A 273 -19.78 -6.23 -30.92
CA LEU A 273 -20.66 -7.32 -31.36
C LEU A 273 -21.45 -6.89 -32.62
N PRO A 274 -21.45 -7.68 -33.71
CA PRO A 274 -22.09 -7.31 -34.99
C PRO A 274 -23.63 -7.44 -34.99
N GLY A 275 -24.24 -7.85 -33.88
CA GLY A 275 -25.68 -8.04 -33.76
C GLY A 275 -26.11 -8.53 -32.39
N GLU A 276 -27.25 -9.20 -32.29
CA GLU A 276 -27.87 -9.63 -31.03
C GLU A 276 -27.92 -11.16 -30.91
N ILE A 277 -27.68 -11.67 -29.71
CA ILE A 277 -27.85 -13.09 -29.36
C ILE A 277 -28.87 -13.17 -28.23
N LYS A 278 -29.98 -13.89 -28.44
CA LYS A 278 -31.04 -14.05 -27.43
C LYS A 278 -31.03 -15.44 -26.81
N GLY A 279 -31.47 -15.51 -25.56
CA GLY A 279 -31.63 -16.74 -24.80
C GLY A 279 -30.32 -17.54 -24.71
N LEU A 280 -29.17 -16.85 -24.62
CA LEU A 280 -27.89 -17.52 -24.50
C LEU A 280 -27.79 -18.13 -23.11
N VAL A 281 -27.60 -19.44 -23.07
CA VAL A 281 -27.21 -20.22 -21.90
C VAL A 281 -25.82 -20.78 -22.18
N ALA A 282 -24.81 -20.19 -21.58
CA ALA A 282 -23.43 -20.65 -21.64
C ALA A 282 -23.03 -21.19 -20.27
N GLY A 283 -22.57 -22.42 -20.21
CA GLY A 283 -22.07 -23.07 -19.01
C GLY A 283 -20.68 -23.63 -19.24
N LEU A 284 -19.78 -23.34 -18.33
CA LEU A 284 -18.46 -23.95 -18.20
C LEU A 284 -18.44 -24.73 -16.89
N ASN A 285 -18.05 -26.01 -16.95
CA ASN A 285 -17.94 -26.83 -15.76
C ASN A 285 -16.69 -27.71 -15.80
N THR A 286 -15.90 -27.68 -14.73
CA THR A 286 -14.77 -28.57 -14.49
C THR A 286 -14.48 -28.67 -12.99
N SER A 287 -14.08 -29.85 -12.52
CA SER A 287 -13.58 -30.05 -11.15
C SER A 287 -12.08 -29.79 -10.99
N GLN A 288 -11.35 -29.59 -12.08
CA GLN A 288 -9.88 -29.43 -12.09
C GLN A 288 -9.46 -27.97 -12.27
N THR A 289 -8.15 -27.73 -12.18
CA THR A 289 -7.56 -26.41 -12.43
C THR A 289 -7.48 -26.14 -13.93
N VAL A 290 -7.92 -24.95 -14.36
CA VAL A 290 -7.85 -24.54 -15.78
C VAL A 290 -6.57 -23.75 -16.00
N PHE A 291 -5.82 -24.09 -17.04
CA PHE A 291 -4.58 -23.41 -17.42
C PHE A 291 -4.75 -22.70 -18.75
N ALA A 292 -4.21 -21.50 -18.87
CA ALA A 292 -3.99 -20.83 -20.14
C ALA A 292 -2.54 -20.33 -20.18
N THR A 293 -1.85 -20.51 -21.30
CA THR A 293 -0.49 -20.00 -21.49
C THR A 293 -0.46 -19.05 -22.66
N LEU A 294 0.30 -17.97 -22.57
CA LEU A 294 0.56 -17.09 -23.69
C LEU A 294 1.99 -16.56 -23.61
N ASP A 295 2.60 -16.33 -24.76
CA ASP A 295 3.91 -15.71 -24.87
C ASP A 295 3.74 -14.26 -25.33
N VAL A 296 4.44 -13.33 -24.68
CA VAL A 296 4.49 -11.93 -25.08
C VAL A 296 5.90 -11.61 -25.54
N ASP A 297 6.05 -11.30 -26.82
CA ASP A 297 7.30 -10.78 -27.38
C ASP A 297 7.35 -9.26 -27.21
N VAL A 298 8.44 -8.75 -26.60
CA VAL A 298 8.60 -7.34 -26.26
C VAL A 298 9.92 -6.82 -26.81
N SER A 299 9.84 -5.90 -27.78
CA SER A 299 11.02 -5.30 -28.42
C SER A 299 11.44 -4.01 -27.69
N ILE A 300 12.39 -4.15 -26.77
CA ILE A 300 12.92 -3.05 -25.93
C ILE A 300 14.11 -2.39 -26.63
N ALA A 301 13.99 -1.10 -26.95
CA ALA A 301 15.07 -0.31 -27.56
C ALA A 301 16.12 0.14 -26.53
N ALA A 302 15.66 0.56 -25.36
CA ALA A 302 16.49 0.98 -24.25
C ALA A 302 15.71 0.86 -22.94
N SER A 303 16.42 0.56 -21.85
CA SER A 303 15.85 0.57 -20.50
C SER A 303 16.83 1.22 -19.55
N SER A 304 16.29 2.00 -18.62
CA SER A 304 16.96 2.43 -17.40
C SER A 304 16.16 1.90 -16.20
N ALA A 305 16.54 2.32 -14.98
CA ALA A 305 15.81 1.96 -13.78
C ALA A 305 14.36 2.47 -13.81
N ASN A 306 14.11 3.74 -14.10
CA ASN A 306 12.77 4.35 -14.04
C ASN A 306 12.03 4.48 -15.39
N TRP A 307 12.67 4.18 -16.52
CA TRP A 307 12.02 4.29 -17.82
C TRP A 307 12.38 3.13 -18.75
N VAL A 308 11.45 2.81 -19.64
CA VAL A 308 11.63 1.82 -20.70
C VAL A 308 11.16 2.39 -22.02
N THR A 309 11.95 2.22 -23.06
CA THR A 309 11.61 2.60 -24.43
C THR A 309 11.40 1.35 -25.24
N ILE A 310 10.19 1.20 -25.78
CA ILE A 310 9.82 0.09 -26.66
C ILE A 310 9.68 0.56 -28.10
N TYR A 311 9.93 -0.32 -29.07
CA TYR A 311 9.61 -0.03 -30.47
C TYR A 311 8.08 -0.02 -30.68
N LEU A 312 7.60 0.67 -31.72
CA LEU A 312 6.19 0.69 -32.11
C LEU A 312 5.84 -0.42 -33.11
N GLN A 313 6.79 -0.79 -33.98
CA GLN A 313 6.58 -1.79 -35.02
C GLN A 313 7.81 -2.69 -35.20
N PRO A 314 7.68 -4.00 -34.90
CA PRO A 314 6.72 -4.61 -33.97
C PRO A 314 7.14 -4.33 -32.52
N GLY A 315 6.25 -3.74 -31.73
CA GLY A 315 6.57 -3.34 -30.35
C GLY A 315 6.32 -4.41 -29.31
N VAL A 316 5.05 -4.76 -29.16
CA VAL A 316 4.56 -5.79 -28.25
C VAL A 316 3.62 -6.68 -29.04
N THR A 317 3.86 -7.98 -29.05
CA THR A 317 3.01 -8.96 -29.75
C THR A 317 2.76 -10.17 -28.86
N ILE A 318 1.51 -10.61 -28.81
CA ILE A 318 1.10 -11.85 -28.15
C ILE A 318 1.14 -12.97 -29.18
N GLU A 319 1.76 -14.08 -28.81
CA GLU A 319 1.90 -15.30 -29.59
C GLU A 319 1.63 -16.53 -28.72
N ASN A 320 1.40 -17.68 -29.35
CA ASN A 320 1.26 -18.98 -28.68
C ASN A 320 0.23 -19.00 -27.53
N LEU A 321 -0.92 -18.37 -27.71
CA LEU A 321 -2.04 -18.48 -26.79
C LEU A 321 -2.57 -19.91 -26.83
N ARG A 322 -2.50 -20.60 -25.68
CA ARG A 322 -3.00 -21.96 -25.49
C ARG A 322 -4.02 -21.98 -24.39
N ILE A 323 -5.15 -22.59 -24.66
CA ILE A 323 -6.26 -22.74 -23.74
C ILE A 323 -6.30 -24.22 -23.36
N GLN A 324 -5.90 -24.51 -22.11
CA GLN A 324 -5.84 -25.84 -21.50
C GLN A 324 -4.84 -26.81 -22.18
N ALA A 325 -3.59 -26.74 -21.73
CA ALA A 325 -2.40 -27.25 -22.43
C ALA A 325 -2.09 -28.76 -22.32
N ASN A 326 -2.90 -29.57 -21.63
CA ASN A 326 -2.64 -31.01 -21.48
C ASN A 326 -3.67 -31.85 -22.24
N SER A 327 -3.58 -31.87 -23.58
CA SER A 327 -4.24 -32.86 -24.46
C SER A 327 -5.76 -33.07 -24.27
N ASP A 328 -6.44 -32.05 -23.72
CA ASP A 328 -7.89 -32.02 -23.68
C ASP A 328 -8.41 -31.68 -25.07
N GLY A 329 -9.35 -32.48 -25.59
CA GLY A 329 -9.84 -32.32 -26.95
C GLY A 329 -10.55 -30.99 -27.20
N LEU A 330 -11.23 -30.44 -26.17
CA LEU A 330 -11.85 -29.11 -26.26
C LEU A 330 -10.80 -27.99 -26.17
N GLY A 331 -9.82 -28.11 -25.26
CA GLY A 331 -8.67 -27.20 -25.19
C GLY A 331 -7.89 -27.11 -26.50
N ASN A 332 -7.61 -28.24 -27.16
CA ASN A 332 -6.95 -28.29 -28.46
C ASN A 332 -7.76 -27.59 -29.55
N LEU A 333 -9.07 -27.85 -29.61
CA LEU A 333 -9.95 -27.21 -30.59
C LEU A 333 -9.94 -25.68 -30.41
N LEU A 334 -10.06 -25.21 -29.17
CA LEU A 334 -10.02 -23.78 -28.86
C LEU A 334 -8.65 -23.16 -29.17
N THR A 335 -7.56 -23.87 -28.86
CA THR A 335 -6.19 -23.41 -29.13
C THR A 335 -5.89 -23.30 -30.62
N HIS A 336 -6.40 -24.21 -31.46
CA HIS A 336 -6.11 -24.16 -32.91
C HIS A 336 -7.07 -23.29 -33.71
N LEU A 337 -8.35 -23.20 -33.31
CA LEU A 337 -9.36 -22.44 -34.05
C LEU A 337 -9.62 -21.04 -33.49
N ALA A 338 -9.74 -20.91 -32.17
CA ALA A 338 -10.11 -19.65 -31.54
C ALA A 338 -8.88 -18.78 -31.21
N ALA A 339 -7.81 -19.39 -30.69
CA ALA A 339 -6.65 -18.63 -30.22
C ALA A 339 -5.98 -17.77 -31.31
N PRO A 340 -5.78 -18.22 -32.57
CA PRO A 340 -5.16 -17.40 -33.60
C PRO A 340 -5.98 -16.15 -33.96
N GLU A 341 -7.30 -16.25 -33.96
CA GLU A 341 -8.18 -15.10 -34.21
C GLU A 341 -8.19 -14.14 -33.02
N VAL A 342 -8.16 -14.68 -31.80
CA VAL A 342 -8.01 -13.89 -30.57
C VAL A 342 -6.66 -13.16 -30.55
N GLU A 343 -5.55 -13.83 -30.90
CA GLU A 343 -4.22 -13.23 -31.02
C GLU A 343 -4.20 -12.09 -32.04
N LYS A 344 -4.77 -12.30 -33.24
CA LYS A 344 -4.88 -11.24 -34.26
C LYS A 344 -5.64 -10.03 -33.74
N LEU A 345 -6.78 -10.26 -33.11
CA LEU A 345 -7.61 -9.20 -32.55
C LEU A 345 -6.85 -8.42 -31.46
N ILE A 346 -6.22 -9.13 -30.52
CA ILE A 346 -5.48 -8.50 -29.43
C ILE A 346 -4.27 -7.72 -29.98
N ASN A 347 -3.51 -8.31 -30.90
CA ASN A 347 -2.35 -7.66 -31.51
C ASN A 347 -2.74 -6.40 -32.30
N ALA A 348 -3.85 -6.44 -33.05
CA ALA A 348 -4.37 -5.27 -33.73
C ALA A 348 -4.74 -4.16 -32.73
N LYS A 349 -5.39 -4.52 -31.61
CA LYS A 349 -5.74 -3.55 -30.55
C LYS A 349 -4.50 -2.99 -29.85
N ILE A 350 -3.54 -3.82 -29.48
CA ILE A 350 -2.26 -3.37 -28.90
C ILE A 350 -1.57 -2.38 -29.83
N ALA A 351 -1.50 -2.68 -31.13
CA ALA A 351 -0.93 -1.77 -32.13
C ALA A 351 -1.67 -0.43 -32.19
N THR A 352 -3.02 -0.43 -32.16
CA THR A 352 -3.80 0.82 -32.15
C THR A 352 -3.58 1.64 -30.88
N VAL A 353 -3.49 1.00 -29.71
CA VAL A 353 -3.25 1.67 -28.43
C VAL A 353 -1.83 2.26 -28.38
N LEU A 354 -0.83 1.49 -28.81
CA LEU A 354 0.55 1.96 -28.89
C LEU A 354 0.70 3.14 -29.86
N ALA A 355 0.02 3.10 -31.01
CA ALA A 355 0.00 4.21 -31.96
C ALA A 355 -0.70 5.46 -31.38
N ALA A 356 -1.80 5.28 -30.65
CA ALA A 356 -2.50 6.39 -29.98
C ALA A 356 -1.66 7.03 -28.87
N LEU A 357 -0.96 6.22 -28.07
CA LEU A 357 -0.03 6.70 -27.04
C LEU A 357 1.18 7.44 -27.63
N ALA A 358 1.67 6.99 -28.79
CA ALA A 358 2.72 7.71 -29.51
C ALA A 358 2.23 9.05 -30.09
N GLY A 359 0.98 9.12 -30.54
CA GLY A 359 0.37 10.35 -31.07
C GLY A 359 -0.02 11.37 -30.01
N SER A 360 -0.35 10.94 -28.78
CA SER A 360 -0.69 11.83 -27.66
C SER A 360 0.54 12.32 -26.87
N ALA A 361 1.70 11.67 -27.04
CA ALA A 361 2.99 12.11 -26.52
C ALA A 361 3.55 13.30 -27.35
N GLY A 362 2.83 14.42 -27.34
CA GLY A 362 3.32 15.69 -27.85
C GLY A 362 4.40 16.29 -26.94
N SER A 363 5.63 16.36 -27.46
CA SER A 363 6.69 17.33 -27.11
C SER A 363 7.03 17.52 -25.62
N GLY A 364 7.85 16.63 -25.07
CA GLY A 364 8.79 17.00 -24.01
C GLY A 364 10.03 17.69 -24.61
N PRO A 365 10.58 18.76 -24.02
CA PRO A 365 11.67 19.53 -24.61
C PRO A 365 13.00 18.83 -24.37
N HIS A 366 13.31 17.79 -25.15
CA HIS A 366 14.65 17.30 -25.49
C HIS A 366 14.53 15.96 -26.23
N ASP A 367 14.24 15.99 -27.53
CA ASP A 367 14.95 15.17 -28.53
C ASP A 367 14.31 15.31 -29.92
N ASN A 368 15.05 15.93 -30.85
CA ASN A 368 14.77 15.98 -32.29
C ASN A 368 15.02 14.61 -32.98
N ARG A 369 14.72 13.49 -32.32
CA ARG A 369 14.92 12.11 -32.82
C ARG A 369 13.60 11.36 -33.05
N THR A 370 12.56 12.05 -33.48
CA THR A 370 11.27 11.47 -33.91
C THR A 370 11.34 10.70 -35.25
N ALA A 371 12.50 10.16 -35.63
CA ALA A 371 12.67 9.35 -36.84
C ALA A 371 12.56 7.83 -36.59
N ASN A 372 12.65 7.37 -35.34
CA ASN A 372 12.59 5.94 -35.01
C ASN A 372 11.35 5.69 -34.16
N GLY A 373 10.30 5.08 -34.73
CA GLY A 373 9.04 4.79 -34.04
C GLY A 373 9.22 4.01 -32.73
N THR A 374 9.42 4.74 -31.63
CA THR A 374 9.62 4.23 -30.28
C THR A 374 8.76 5.01 -29.29
N LEU A 375 8.26 4.32 -28.27
CA LEU A 375 7.46 4.89 -27.19
C LEU A 375 8.19 4.71 -25.86
N THR A 376 8.38 5.80 -25.11
CA THR A 376 9.03 5.78 -23.81
C THR A 376 8.00 5.85 -22.70
N PHE A 377 8.00 4.85 -21.83
CA PHE A 377 7.25 4.86 -20.58
C PHE A 377 8.20 5.22 -19.44
N SER A 378 7.93 6.34 -18.77
CA SER A 378 8.62 6.76 -17.55
C SER A 378 7.74 6.53 -16.33
N PHE A 379 8.26 5.86 -15.32
CA PHE A 379 7.63 5.64 -14.02
C PHE A 379 8.48 6.28 -12.92
N GLY A 380 8.08 7.48 -12.52
CA GLY A 380 8.80 8.25 -11.49
C GLY A 380 10.21 8.66 -11.92
N GLU A 381 10.95 9.25 -10.98
CA GLU A 381 12.32 9.68 -11.18
C GLU A 381 13.30 8.67 -10.58
N ASN A 382 14.49 8.53 -11.17
CA ASN A 382 15.52 7.63 -10.64
C ASN A 382 15.98 8.12 -9.27
N THR A 383 15.54 7.44 -8.21
CA THR A 383 15.86 7.86 -6.85
C THR A 383 17.20 7.30 -6.39
N VAL A 384 18.14 8.20 -6.12
CA VAL A 384 19.43 7.85 -5.52
C VAL A 384 19.24 7.68 -4.02
N VAL A 385 19.43 6.45 -3.54
CA VAL A 385 19.40 6.14 -2.11
C VAL A 385 20.75 6.49 -1.50
N ARG A 386 20.74 7.30 -0.45
CA ARG A 386 21.94 7.70 0.29
C ARG A 386 21.98 6.99 1.64
N ASP A 387 22.70 5.87 1.69
CA ASP A 387 22.86 5.06 2.89
C ASP A 387 24.00 5.52 3.82
N SER A 388 24.87 6.41 3.34
CA SER A 388 25.98 6.95 4.12
C SER A 388 25.77 8.43 4.46
N PRO A 389 26.03 8.87 5.69
CA PRO A 389 25.86 10.26 6.07
C PRO A 389 26.91 11.16 5.42
N LEU A 390 26.58 12.44 5.28
CA LEU A 390 27.53 13.41 4.75
C LEU A 390 28.66 13.65 5.77
N ARG A 391 29.92 13.47 5.35
CA ARG A 391 31.08 13.56 6.25
C ARG A 391 31.34 14.97 6.77
N LEU A 392 31.11 15.99 5.94
CA LEU A 392 31.41 17.39 6.27
C LEU A 392 30.71 17.89 7.55
N PRO A 393 29.37 17.78 7.71
CA PRO A 393 28.70 18.26 8.92
C PRO A 393 29.10 17.46 10.17
N LEU A 394 29.36 16.15 10.03
CA LEU A 394 29.83 15.32 11.13
C LEU A 394 31.20 15.76 11.66
N ILE A 395 32.14 16.02 10.74
CA ILE A 395 33.48 16.53 11.10
C ILE A 395 33.34 17.89 11.78
N LEU A 396 32.52 18.79 11.24
CA LEU A 396 32.34 20.13 11.78
C LEU A 396 31.74 20.10 13.19
N ILE A 397 30.69 19.30 13.43
CA ILE A 397 30.08 19.13 14.76
C ILE A 397 31.09 18.53 15.75
N SER A 398 31.89 17.55 15.32
CA SER A 398 32.90 16.92 16.18
C SER A 398 34.01 17.90 16.56
N CYS A 399 34.56 18.66 15.60
CA CYS A 399 35.59 19.67 15.86
C CYS A 399 35.06 20.81 16.75
N VAL A 400 33.91 21.39 16.41
CA VAL A 400 33.31 22.48 17.19
C VAL A 400 32.91 22.01 18.60
N GLY A 401 32.29 20.83 18.70
CA GLY A 401 31.89 20.23 19.97
C GLY A 401 33.08 19.93 20.88
N GLY A 402 34.19 19.42 20.33
CA GLY A 402 35.42 19.17 21.06
C GLY A 402 36.07 20.45 21.58
N VAL A 403 36.30 21.43 20.69
CA VAL A 403 36.94 22.70 21.06
C VAL A 403 36.08 23.48 22.07
N PHE A 404 34.80 23.67 21.76
CA PHE A 404 33.90 24.41 22.64
C PHE A 404 33.67 23.67 23.96
N GLY A 405 33.58 22.34 23.93
CA GLY A 405 33.44 21.51 25.13
C GLY A 405 34.61 21.68 26.10
N VAL A 406 35.85 21.63 25.61
CA VAL A 406 37.05 21.86 26.43
C VAL A 406 37.04 23.28 27.02
N LEU A 407 36.68 24.29 26.22
CA LEU A 407 36.60 25.69 26.69
C LEU A 407 35.53 25.88 27.78
N LEU A 408 34.36 25.26 27.63
CA LEU A 408 33.28 25.30 28.63
C LEU A 408 33.70 24.65 29.94
N VAL A 409 34.29 23.45 29.89
CA VAL A 409 34.76 22.74 31.09
C VAL A 409 35.87 23.55 31.79
N ALA A 410 36.83 24.07 31.04
CA ALA A 410 37.91 24.90 31.59
C ALA A 410 37.36 26.17 32.28
N ARG A 411 36.38 26.84 31.65
CA ARG A 411 35.67 27.98 32.23
C ARG A 411 34.94 27.61 33.51
N ASN A 412 34.24 26.47 33.54
CA ASN A 412 33.47 26.04 34.71
C ASN A 412 34.38 25.63 35.88
N VAL A 413 35.51 24.99 35.61
CA VAL A 413 36.54 24.71 36.62
C VAL A 413 37.12 26.01 37.18
N ARG A 414 37.43 26.99 36.33
CA ARG A 414 37.92 28.30 36.77
C ARG A 414 36.89 29.02 37.65
N ARG A 415 35.63 29.08 37.21
CA ARG A 415 34.54 29.66 37.99
C ARG A 415 34.33 28.96 39.33
N HIS A 416 34.44 27.63 39.39
CA HIS A 416 34.31 26.90 40.66
C HIS A 416 35.47 27.17 41.63
N ARG A 417 36.68 27.46 41.12
CA ARG A 417 37.79 27.91 41.97
C ARG A 417 37.58 29.31 42.54
N GLU A 418 36.96 30.20 41.77
CA GLU A 418 36.65 31.57 42.19
C GLU A 418 35.41 31.62 43.10
N GLN A 419 34.37 30.83 42.80
CA GLN A 419 33.12 30.73 43.54
C GLN A 419 32.69 29.25 43.65
N PRO A 420 32.99 28.57 44.77
CA PRO A 420 32.74 27.14 44.89
C PRO A 420 31.25 26.82 44.95
N VAL A 421 30.81 25.88 44.12
CA VAL A 421 29.49 25.27 44.23
C VAL A 421 29.48 24.32 45.44
N LEU A 422 28.51 24.50 46.32
CA LEU A 422 28.42 23.78 47.60
C LEU A 422 27.36 22.69 47.52
N ASN A 423 27.55 21.61 48.28
CA ASN A 423 26.52 20.60 48.49
C ASN A 423 25.41 21.18 49.37
N SER A 424 24.14 20.97 48.98
CA SER A 424 22.98 21.54 49.67
C SER A 424 22.72 20.95 51.05
N VAL A 425 23.27 19.75 51.34
CA VAL A 425 23.07 19.05 52.62
C VAL A 425 24.25 19.28 53.56
N THR A 426 25.48 19.15 53.06
CA THR A 426 26.69 19.21 53.89
C THR A 426 27.36 20.58 53.91
N GLY A 427 26.98 21.50 53.00
CA GLY A 427 27.61 22.81 52.88
C GLY A 427 29.07 22.77 52.39
N ALA A 428 29.65 21.58 52.14
CA ALA A 428 31.03 21.43 51.69
C ALA A 428 31.19 21.72 50.18
N PRO A 429 32.35 22.25 49.75
CA PRO A 429 32.64 22.44 48.33
C PRO A 429 32.67 21.12 47.58
N LEU A 430 32.06 21.08 46.40
CA LEU A 430 32.07 19.89 45.54
C LEU A 430 33.47 19.60 45.01
N SER A 431 33.79 18.31 44.85
CA SER A 431 35.04 17.88 44.23
C SER A 431 35.10 18.33 42.77
N THR A 432 36.25 18.84 42.34
CA THR A 432 36.46 19.26 40.94
C THR A 432 36.23 18.11 39.96
N PHE A 433 36.51 16.87 40.37
CA PHE A 433 36.23 15.67 39.57
C PHE A 433 34.75 15.52 39.22
N ARG A 434 33.84 15.69 40.21
CA ARG A 434 32.39 15.57 39.96
C ARG A 434 31.89 16.61 38.96
N ILE A 435 32.43 17.83 39.03
CA ILE A 435 32.10 18.93 38.10
C ILE A 435 32.52 18.58 36.67
N VAL A 436 33.78 18.18 36.51
CA VAL A 436 34.32 17.80 35.20
C VAL A 436 33.55 16.59 34.65
N ALA A 437 33.27 15.58 35.47
CA ALA A 437 32.54 14.39 35.04
C ALA A 437 31.10 14.72 34.58
N GLU A 438 30.34 15.48 35.36
CA GLU A 438 28.96 15.87 35.00
C GLU A 438 28.92 16.77 33.75
N ASP A 439 29.83 17.73 33.62
CA ASP A 439 29.88 18.64 32.47
C ASP A 439 30.36 17.91 31.20
N VAL A 440 31.40 17.06 31.29
CA VAL A 440 31.90 16.26 30.17
C VAL A 440 30.82 15.26 29.71
N PHE A 441 30.16 14.57 30.65
CA PHE A 441 29.08 13.63 30.30
C PHE A 441 27.95 14.33 29.55
N LEU A 442 27.51 15.50 30.03
CA LEU A 442 26.45 16.26 29.39
C LEU A 442 26.87 16.76 28.00
N ILE A 443 28.06 17.35 27.87
CA ILE A 443 28.59 17.88 26.59
C ILE A 443 28.76 16.75 25.58
N VAL A 444 29.41 15.64 25.96
CA VAL A 444 29.62 14.49 25.07
C VAL A 444 28.30 13.90 24.62
N SER A 445 27.32 13.75 25.53
CA SER A 445 25.99 13.24 25.19
C SER A 445 25.26 14.18 24.23
N VAL A 446 25.34 15.50 24.41
CA VAL A 446 24.75 16.48 23.47
C VAL A 446 25.43 16.39 22.11
N VAL A 447 26.77 16.36 22.06
CA VAL A 447 27.51 16.26 20.80
C VAL A 447 27.19 14.95 20.08
N ALA A 448 27.10 13.83 20.80
CA ALA A 448 26.68 12.55 20.25
C ALA A 448 25.27 12.61 19.64
N CYS A 449 24.29 13.21 20.35
CA CYS A 449 22.95 13.44 19.80
C CYS A 449 22.96 14.32 18.55
N LEU A 450 23.74 15.41 18.53
CA LEU A 450 23.87 16.28 17.36
C LEU A 450 24.44 15.53 16.15
N LEU A 451 25.43 14.65 16.38
CA LEU A 451 25.99 13.78 15.34
C LEU A 451 24.95 12.80 14.80
N LEU A 452 24.15 12.16 15.68
CA LEU A 452 23.11 11.22 15.25
C LEU A 452 22.01 11.91 14.43
N PHE A 453 21.53 13.08 14.86
CA PHE A 453 20.56 13.86 14.09
C PHE A 453 21.12 14.31 12.74
N SER A 454 22.37 14.78 12.70
CA SER A 454 23.00 15.20 11.46
C SER A 454 23.24 14.02 10.50
N ALA A 455 23.66 12.87 11.03
CA ALA A 455 23.82 11.65 10.25
C ALA A 455 22.49 11.24 9.63
N SER A 456 21.43 11.15 10.45
CA SER A 456 20.10 10.77 9.98
C SER A 456 19.55 11.73 8.92
N ASN A 457 19.59 13.04 9.19
CA ASN A 457 18.99 14.04 8.30
C ASN A 457 19.69 14.14 6.93
N THR A 458 20.91 13.63 6.80
CA THR A 458 21.66 13.59 5.54
C THR A 458 21.52 12.27 4.78
N MET A 459 20.83 11.28 5.33
CA MET A 459 20.59 9.96 4.76
C MET A 459 19.14 9.80 4.29
N THR A 460 18.88 8.77 3.49
CA THR A 460 17.52 8.40 3.06
C THR A 460 16.81 7.61 4.16
N GLY A 461 15.61 8.06 4.56
CA GLY A 461 14.74 7.51 5.63
C GLY A 461 13.97 6.25 5.25
N ALA A 462 13.29 6.29 4.10
CA ALA A 462 12.50 5.17 3.59
C ALA A 462 12.46 5.21 2.05
N THR A 463 12.16 4.08 1.41
CA THR A 463 11.99 4.00 -0.04
C THR A 463 10.79 3.16 -0.42
N VAL A 464 10.01 3.60 -1.42
CA VAL A 464 8.95 2.81 -2.03
C VAL A 464 9.56 1.96 -3.15
N VAL A 465 9.32 0.66 -3.08
CA VAL A 465 9.80 -0.34 -4.04
C VAL A 465 8.60 -1.04 -4.68
N LEU A 466 8.47 -0.92 -5.99
CA LEU A 466 7.49 -1.67 -6.78
C LEU A 466 8.07 -3.02 -7.18
N GLY A 467 7.31 -4.09 -6.94
CA GLY A 467 7.69 -5.44 -7.37
C GLY A 467 9.04 -5.94 -6.84
N ASP A 468 9.52 -5.42 -5.70
CA ASP A 468 10.83 -5.68 -5.09
C ASP A 468 12.09 -5.25 -5.87
N GLU A 469 11.93 -4.69 -7.06
CA GLU A 469 13.04 -4.35 -7.96
C GLU A 469 13.13 -2.83 -8.22
N LEU A 470 11.98 -2.18 -8.46
CA LEU A 470 11.95 -0.79 -8.91
C LEU A 470 11.77 0.19 -7.75
N ARG A 471 12.81 0.97 -7.44
CA ARG A 471 12.76 2.05 -6.44
C ARG A 471 12.14 3.30 -7.06
N THR A 472 10.87 3.55 -6.76
CA THR A 472 10.13 4.68 -7.35
C THR A 472 10.30 5.97 -6.57
N TYR A 473 10.47 5.88 -5.25
CA TYR A 473 10.53 7.07 -4.41
C TYR A 473 11.41 6.86 -3.18
N ALA A 474 12.13 7.90 -2.78
CA ALA A 474 13.02 7.90 -1.61
C ALA A 474 12.70 9.09 -0.70
N PHE A 475 12.21 8.80 0.49
CA PHE A 475 11.92 9.78 1.53
C PHE A 475 13.22 10.15 2.25
N SER A 476 13.58 11.43 2.20
CA SER A 476 14.57 12.05 3.07
C SER A 476 13.97 13.33 3.65
N LEU A 477 14.48 13.83 4.77
CA LEU A 477 13.93 15.06 5.37
C LEU A 477 13.93 16.22 4.37
N SER A 478 15.01 16.37 3.58
CA SER A 478 15.11 17.40 2.55
C SER A 478 14.07 17.22 1.44
N ASN A 479 13.97 16.01 0.88
CA ASN A 479 13.02 15.74 -0.21
C ASN A 479 11.57 15.89 0.28
N THR A 480 11.25 15.40 1.49
CA THR A 480 9.93 15.55 2.07
C THR A 480 9.56 17.03 2.22
N VAL A 481 10.47 17.88 2.71
CA VAL A 481 10.21 19.32 2.85
C VAL A 481 10.02 20.00 1.49
N THR A 482 10.86 19.70 0.50
CA THR A 482 10.76 20.29 -0.85
C THR A 482 9.50 19.84 -1.58
N ASP A 483 9.16 18.57 -1.48
CA ASP A 483 8.06 17.99 -2.25
C ASP A 483 6.72 18.43 -1.66
N LEU A 484 6.62 18.50 -0.32
CA LEU A 484 5.45 19.11 0.34
C LEU A 484 5.30 20.59 0.02
N TRP A 485 6.41 21.32 -0.11
CA TRP A 485 6.39 22.73 -0.50
C TRP A 485 5.89 22.90 -1.94
N GLN A 486 6.39 22.09 -2.87
CA GLN A 486 5.99 22.11 -4.28
C GLN A 486 4.54 21.65 -4.48
N ALA A 487 4.06 20.71 -3.66
CA ALA A 487 2.67 20.27 -3.64
C ALA A 487 1.67 21.33 -3.09
N GLY A 488 2.15 22.51 -2.67
CA GLY A 488 1.32 23.58 -2.11
C GLY A 488 0.91 23.37 -0.64
N LEU A 489 1.49 22.38 0.04
CA LEU A 489 1.28 22.09 1.47
C LEU A 489 2.25 22.88 2.36
N PHE A 490 2.24 24.21 2.22
CA PHE A 490 3.13 25.07 3.00
C PHE A 490 3.06 24.83 4.52
N PRO A 491 1.88 24.67 5.16
CA PRO A 491 1.82 24.44 6.60
C PRO A 491 2.47 23.12 7.03
N LEU A 492 2.32 22.07 6.22
CA LEU A 492 2.87 20.74 6.51
C LEU A 492 4.40 20.72 6.35
N SER A 493 4.89 21.29 5.25
CA SER A 493 6.33 21.43 4.96
C SER A 493 7.04 22.20 6.08
N VAL A 494 6.46 23.34 6.52
CA VAL A 494 6.99 24.13 7.64
C VAL A 494 6.95 23.35 8.95
N CYS A 495 5.87 22.61 9.23
CA CYS A 495 5.74 21.79 10.43
C CYS A 495 6.87 20.74 10.52
N VAL A 496 7.11 19.98 9.43
CA VAL A 496 8.17 18.97 9.36
C VAL A 496 9.55 19.62 9.49
N LEU A 497 9.81 20.72 8.79
CA LEU A 497 11.09 21.43 8.86
C LEU A 497 11.37 21.95 10.29
N VAL A 498 10.36 22.54 10.93
CA VAL A 498 10.51 23.11 12.28
C VAL A 498 10.69 22.00 13.31
N PHE A 499 9.81 21.00 13.38
CA PHE A 499 9.83 20.02 14.46
C PHE A 499 10.87 18.91 14.30
N SER A 500 11.26 18.57 13.06
CA SER A 500 12.21 17.47 12.79
C SER A 500 13.57 17.96 12.30
N GLY A 501 13.59 19.14 11.67
CA GLY A 501 14.81 19.76 11.16
C GLY A 501 15.47 20.71 12.16
N ILE A 502 14.74 21.71 12.66
CA ILE A 502 15.33 22.82 13.43
C ILE A 502 15.27 22.57 14.93
N TYR A 503 14.11 22.17 15.43
CA TYR A 503 13.81 22.08 16.85
C TYR A 503 14.73 21.14 17.64
N PRO A 504 15.12 19.93 17.15
CA PRO A 504 16.03 19.05 17.88
C PRO A 504 17.38 19.71 18.18
N TYR A 505 17.92 20.49 17.24
CA TYR A 505 19.18 21.22 17.41
C TYR A 505 19.02 22.39 18.38
N VAL A 506 17.93 23.17 18.25
CA VAL A 506 17.63 24.27 19.18
C VAL A 506 17.47 23.75 20.62
N LYS A 507 16.80 22.60 20.80
CA LYS A 507 16.65 21.94 22.11
C LYS A 507 18.02 21.60 22.71
N LEU A 508 18.87 20.91 21.95
CA LEU A 508 20.19 20.45 22.42
C LEU A 508 21.12 21.63 22.76
N LEU A 509 21.13 22.68 21.95
CA LEU A 509 21.90 23.90 22.23
C LEU A 509 21.35 24.65 23.46
N SER A 510 20.02 24.68 23.63
CA SER A 510 19.39 25.29 24.81
C SER A 510 19.75 24.55 26.09
N ILE A 511 19.82 23.20 26.05
CA ILE A 511 20.28 22.39 27.18
C ILE A 511 21.69 22.82 27.59
N LEU A 512 22.65 22.89 26.66
CA LEU A 512 24.03 23.34 26.95
C LEU A 512 24.09 24.78 27.47
N PHE A 513 23.29 25.67 26.88
CA PHE A 513 23.27 27.08 27.28
C PHE A 513 22.74 27.26 28.70
N PHE A 514 21.59 26.68 29.05
CA PHE A 514 20.99 26.88 30.37
C PHE A 514 21.71 26.13 31.49
N THR A 515 22.29 24.95 31.19
CA THR A 515 23.01 24.16 32.20
C THR A 515 24.46 24.60 32.30
N VAL A 516 25.31 24.25 31.33
CA VAL A 516 26.77 24.40 31.39
C VAL A 516 27.21 25.87 31.35
N TRP A 517 26.57 26.72 30.53
CA TRP A 517 26.98 28.13 30.40
C TRP A 517 26.36 29.05 31.45
N ALA A 518 25.02 29.01 31.58
CA ALA A 518 24.27 29.92 32.44
C ALA A 518 24.14 29.43 33.89
N HIS A 519 24.41 28.14 34.17
CA HIS A 519 24.23 27.51 35.48
C HIS A 519 22.80 27.71 36.06
N ARG A 520 21.77 27.71 35.21
CA ARG A 520 20.35 27.84 35.58
C ARG A 520 19.52 26.60 35.17
N PRO A 521 19.81 25.42 35.76
CA PRO A 521 19.14 24.17 35.40
C PRO A 521 17.66 24.14 35.83
N SER A 522 17.27 24.96 36.81
CA SER A 522 15.88 25.10 37.28
C SER A 522 15.05 26.08 36.44
N SER A 523 15.62 26.67 35.37
CA SER A 523 14.92 27.68 34.59
C SER A 523 13.63 27.15 33.96
N ARG A 524 12.58 27.96 34.01
CA ARG A 524 11.25 27.64 33.46
C ARG A 524 11.31 27.36 31.96
N ALA A 525 12.14 28.13 31.25
CA ALA A 525 12.36 27.97 29.82
C ALA A 525 12.93 26.58 29.50
N LEU A 526 13.92 26.10 30.25
CA LEU A 526 14.51 24.77 30.02
C LEU A 526 13.50 23.63 30.28
N LYS A 527 12.70 23.73 31.34
CA LYS A 527 11.63 22.75 31.63
C LYS A 527 10.57 22.72 30.53
N LEU A 528 10.18 23.88 30.00
CA LEU A 528 9.21 23.98 28.90
C LEU A 528 9.80 23.40 27.59
N ILE A 529 11.04 23.77 27.27
CA ILE A 529 11.76 23.23 26.10
C ILE A 529 11.88 21.71 26.18
N ASP A 530 12.13 21.16 27.37
CA ASP A 530 12.19 19.71 27.51
C ASP A 530 10.83 19.02 27.36
N CYS A 531 9.77 19.60 27.94
CA CYS A 531 8.40 19.08 27.81
C CYS A 531 7.89 19.10 26.36
N ILE A 532 8.21 20.15 25.60
CA ILE A 532 7.89 20.25 24.16
C ILE A 532 8.79 19.33 23.32
N GLY A 533 9.89 18.82 23.89
CA GLY A 533 10.86 17.92 23.28
C GLY A 533 10.24 16.75 22.51
N LYS A 534 9.13 16.20 23.04
CA LYS A 534 8.35 15.10 22.45
C LYS A 534 7.81 15.39 21.04
N LEU A 535 7.63 16.66 20.66
CA LEU A 535 7.17 17.03 19.30
C LEU A 535 8.15 16.59 18.21
N SER A 536 9.40 16.31 18.56
CA SER A 536 10.37 15.74 17.61
C SER A 536 9.98 14.34 17.11
N LEU A 537 9.04 13.65 17.78
CA LEU A 537 8.50 12.35 17.34
C LEU A 537 7.41 12.48 16.25
N ILE A 538 6.98 13.70 15.88
CA ILE A 538 5.95 13.92 14.84
C ILE A 538 6.32 13.18 13.56
N ASP A 539 7.56 13.31 13.09
CA ASP A 539 8.00 12.71 11.83
C ASP A 539 8.12 11.17 11.92
N THR A 540 8.53 10.65 13.07
CA THR A 540 8.51 9.20 13.33
C THR A 540 7.10 8.62 13.18
N PHE A 541 6.11 9.26 13.79
CA PHE A 541 4.71 8.83 13.71
C PHE A 541 4.06 9.13 12.35
N ALA A 542 4.40 10.24 11.70
CA ALA A 542 3.89 10.59 10.38
C ALA A 542 4.39 9.58 9.32
N LEU A 543 5.68 9.21 9.37
CA LEU A 543 6.25 8.20 8.50
C LEU A 543 5.61 6.82 8.75
N MET A 544 5.35 6.44 10.00
CA MET A 544 4.64 5.19 10.34
C MET A 544 3.24 5.13 9.72
N VAL A 545 2.48 6.23 9.78
CA VAL A 545 1.15 6.34 9.14
C VAL A 545 1.26 6.26 7.62
N MET A 546 2.22 6.98 7.04
CA MET A 546 2.47 7.02 5.60
C MET A 546 2.88 5.65 5.04
N VAL A 547 3.84 4.96 5.67
CA VAL A 547 4.29 3.61 5.30
C VAL A 547 3.10 2.66 5.23
N SER A 548 2.28 2.65 6.27
CA SER A 548 1.10 1.78 6.35
C SER A 548 0.04 2.07 5.28
N GLY A 549 0.00 3.32 4.77
CA GLY A 549 -0.91 3.75 3.70
C GLY A 549 -0.38 3.52 2.28
N LEU A 550 0.95 3.52 2.10
CA LEU A 550 1.61 3.31 0.80
C LEU A 550 1.89 1.83 0.49
N GLU A 551 1.93 0.96 1.50
CA GLU A 551 2.06 -0.47 1.30
C GLU A 551 0.80 -1.05 0.64
N ILE A 552 0.95 -1.44 -0.62
CA ILE A 552 -0.08 -2.11 -1.41
C ILE A 552 0.33 -3.59 -1.50
N PRO A 553 -0.43 -4.51 -0.87
CA PRO A 553 -0.12 -5.94 -0.90
C PRO A 553 0.16 -6.42 -2.32
N SER A 554 1.24 -7.20 -2.49
CA SER A 554 1.69 -7.77 -3.77
C SER A 554 2.18 -6.79 -4.84
N ILE A 555 2.05 -5.47 -4.66
CA ILE A 555 2.37 -4.46 -5.68
C ILE A 555 3.50 -3.53 -5.23
N ALA A 556 3.32 -2.86 -4.08
CA ALA A 556 4.22 -1.83 -3.58
C ALA A 556 4.61 -2.11 -2.13
N ASP A 557 5.91 -2.20 -1.87
CA ASP A 557 6.49 -2.35 -0.55
C ASP A 557 7.25 -1.08 -0.15
N VAL A 558 7.23 -0.73 1.13
CA VAL A 558 7.98 0.41 1.65
C VAL A 558 9.09 -0.11 2.56
N ARG A 559 10.33 0.10 2.15
CA ARG A 559 11.52 -0.29 2.91
C ARG A 559 11.99 0.85 3.78
N VAL A 560 12.01 0.65 5.09
CA VAL A 560 12.52 1.61 6.07
C VAL A 560 14.04 1.42 6.21
N HIS A 561 14.80 2.50 6.13
CA HIS A 561 16.26 2.47 6.18
C HIS A 561 16.80 2.81 7.57
N ARG A 562 18.09 2.52 7.79
CA ARG A 562 18.77 2.70 9.09
C ARG A 562 18.70 4.13 9.64
N SER A 563 18.68 5.13 8.75
CA SER A 563 18.62 6.54 9.14
C SER A 563 17.37 6.85 9.98
N PHE A 564 16.22 6.28 9.63
CA PHE A 564 14.98 6.46 10.38
C PHE A 564 15.11 5.99 11.83
N TYR A 565 15.70 4.80 12.03
CA TYR A 565 15.96 4.29 13.37
C TYR A 565 16.97 5.17 14.12
N ILE A 566 18.03 5.64 13.44
CA ILE A 566 19.00 6.59 14.02
C ILE A 566 18.29 7.87 14.48
N PHE A 567 17.36 8.42 13.69
CA PHE A 567 16.55 9.58 14.07
C PHE A 567 15.70 9.32 15.32
N MET A 568 15.01 8.17 15.33
CA MET A 568 14.14 7.77 16.43
C MET A 568 14.95 7.61 17.73
N TYR A 569 16.08 6.90 17.68
CA TYR A 569 16.97 6.75 18.84
C TYR A 569 17.58 8.08 19.27
N ALA A 570 18.01 8.94 18.34
CA ALA A 570 18.50 10.28 18.66
C ALA A 570 17.44 11.11 19.41
N THR A 571 16.17 10.97 19.02
CA THR A 571 15.03 11.62 19.67
C THR A 571 14.81 11.10 21.08
N ILE A 572 14.81 9.78 21.27
CA ILE A 572 14.68 9.13 22.60
C ILE A 572 15.81 9.57 23.54
N VAL A 573 17.05 9.54 23.05
CA VAL A 573 18.22 9.97 23.82
C VAL A 573 18.12 11.46 24.14
N SER A 574 17.63 12.30 23.22
CA SER A 574 17.41 13.73 23.46
C SER A 574 16.33 14.02 24.52
N ILE A 575 15.28 13.18 24.62
CA ILE A 575 14.30 13.26 25.72
C ILE A 575 14.95 12.85 27.04
N ALA A 576 15.67 11.74 27.06
CA ALA A 576 16.40 11.28 28.26
C ALA A 576 17.43 12.32 28.73
N LEU A 577 18.13 12.96 27.80
CA LEU A 577 19.16 13.96 28.07
C LEU A 577 18.57 15.25 28.66
N GLY A 578 17.41 15.69 28.17
CA GLY A 578 16.70 16.83 28.75
C GLY A 578 16.20 16.55 30.17
N ASN A 579 15.69 15.34 30.43
CA ASN A 579 15.36 14.89 31.78
C ASN A 579 16.59 14.85 32.69
N TYR A 580 17.72 14.34 32.20
CA TYR A 580 18.98 14.35 32.95
C TYR A 580 19.42 15.79 33.29
N ALA A 581 19.38 16.70 32.31
CA ALA A 581 19.74 18.10 32.48
C ALA A 581 18.86 18.83 33.52
N THR A 582 17.56 18.58 33.50
CA THR A 582 16.59 19.26 34.38
C THR A 582 16.50 18.63 35.78
N LEU A 583 16.62 17.30 35.90
CA LEU A 583 16.38 16.56 37.16
C LEU A 583 17.64 16.05 37.85
N LEU A 584 18.72 15.74 37.13
CA LEU A 584 19.91 15.06 37.70
C LEU A 584 21.18 15.90 37.69
N TRP A 585 21.44 16.69 36.65
CA TRP A 585 22.64 17.52 36.53
C TRP A 585 22.75 18.54 37.67
N ARG A 586 23.80 18.45 38.51
CA ARG A 586 23.95 19.25 39.74
C ARG A 586 22.86 19.05 40.79
N ALA A 587 22.28 17.85 40.88
CA ALA A 587 21.38 17.49 41.97
C ALA A 587 22.06 17.60 43.35
N GLY A 588 21.34 18.16 44.32
CA GLY A 588 21.82 18.34 45.70
C GLY A 588 22.88 19.44 45.86
N THR A 589 22.80 20.51 45.06
CA THR A 589 23.76 21.62 45.09
C THR A 589 23.09 22.98 45.24
N THR A 590 23.84 24.00 45.66
CA THR A 590 23.34 25.37 45.81
C THR A 590 22.79 25.98 44.53
N LEU A 591 23.21 25.50 43.35
CA LEU A 591 22.69 25.93 42.04
C LEU A 591 21.22 25.60 41.80
N ARG A 592 20.61 24.75 42.64
CA ARG A 592 19.19 24.37 42.55
C ARG A 592 18.34 24.87 43.70
N ARG A 593 18.93 25.60 44.66
CA ARG A 593 18.21 26.11 45.83
C ARG A 593 17.68 27.51 45.53
N ASP A 594 16.43 27.57 45.06
CA ASP A 594 15.64 28.81 45.05
C ASP A 594 14.77 28.95 46.33
N ASP A 595 14.83 28.00 47.28
CA ASP A 595 14.02 28.01 48.51
C ASP A 595 14.87 27.72 49.76
N ALA A 596 15.23 28.78 50.50
CA ALA A 596 15.22 28.79 51.96
C ALA A 596 15.26 30.25 52.46
N PRO A 597 14.34 30.68 53.34
CA PRO A 597 14.50 31.92 54.08
C PRO A 597 15.77 31.79 54.92
N VAL A 598 16.64 32.78 54.84
CA VAL A 598 17.68 32.98 55.84
C VAL A 598 16.95 33.47 57.09
N GLU A 599 16.78 32.61 58.09
CA GLU A 599 16.57 33.07 59.46
C GLU A 599 17.87 33.76 59.90
N ASP A 600 17.87 35.08 59.87
CA ASP A 600 18.80 35.89 60.65
C ASP A 600 18.52 35.61 62.13
N THR A 601 19.24 34.66 62.71
CA THR A 601 19.52 34.67 64.14
C THR A 601 20.95 35.15 64.32
N GLY A 602 21.07 36.44 64.58
CA GLY A 602 22.31 37.04 65.03
C GLY A 602 22.74 36.42 66.37
N ALA A 603 24.00 36.02 66.45
CA ALA A 603 24.75 36.05 67.69
C ALA A 603 26.23 36.21 67.37
N HIS A 604 26.75 37.40 67.65
CA HIS A 604 28.13 37.61 68.05
C HIS A 604 28.58 36.49 68.99
N SER A 605 29.79 35.97 68.76
CA SER A 605 30.79 35.50 69.75
C SER A 605 31.48 34.23 69.25
N THR A 606 32.71 34.34 68.75
CA THR A 606 33.76 33.34 69.05
C THR A 606 35.13 33.95 68.82
N LEU A 607 35.86 34.17 69.90
CA LEU A 607 37.31 34.01 69.90
C LEU A 607 37.71 33.46 71.28
N GLY A 608 38.17 32.21 71.32
CA GLY A 608 38.55 31.57 72.57
C GLY A 608 38.77 30.07 72.45
N SER A 609 39.95 29.70 71.93
CA SER A 609 40.61 28.40 71.98
C SER A 609 40.43 27.62 73.30
N ALA A 610 40.23 26.30 73.23
CA ALA A 610 41.19 25.27 73.72
C ALA A 610 40.51 23.91 74.07
N GLN A 611 41.16 22.84 73.58
CA GLN A 611 41.45 21.55 74.25
C GLN A 611 40.35 20.69 74.89
N GLY A 612 40.39 19.38 74.57
CA GLY A 612 40.08 18.32 75.53
C GLY A 612 39.13 17.22 75.05
N GLU A 613 39.70 16.14 74.51
CA GLU A 613 39.18 14.75 74.52
C GLU A 613 38.88 14.23 75.97
N PRO A 614 38.39 12.99 76.22
CA PRO A 614 37.40 12.15 75.52
C PRO A 614 36.43 11.37 76.49
N VAL A 615 35.69 10.37 75.95
CA VAL A 615 35.06 9.19 76.62
C VAL A 615 33.80 9.48 77.50
N THR A 616 32.70 8.70 77.61
CA THR A 616 32.49 7.24 77.59
C THR A 616 30.98 6.90 77.61
N ALA A 617 30.68 5.67 77.18
CA ALA A 617 29.64 4.76 77.67
C ALA A 617 28.14 5.00 77.35
N SER A 618 27.66 4.14 76.45
CA SER A 618 26.34 3.49 76.40
C SER A 618 26.10 2.58 77.64
N PRO A 619 25.04 1.71 77.78
CA PRO A 619 23.82 1.50 76.96
C PRO A 619 22.53 1.08 77.77
N VAL A 620 21.48 0.65 77.04
CA VAL A 620 20.47 -0.43 77.34
C VAL A 620 19.22 -0.07 78.18
N GLU A 621 18.01 -0.02 77.55
CA GLU A 621 16.87 -1.00 77.54
C GLU A 621 16.04 -1.03 78.85
N GLN A 622 14.73 -1.34 78.95
CA GLN A 622 13.59 -1.74 78.11
C GLN A 622 12.32 -1.68 79.01
N GLN A 623 11.12 -1.66 78.40
CA GLN A 623 9.80 -2.09 78.95
C GLN A 623 9.18 -1.23 80.08
N GLY A 624 7.87 -1.01 80.20
CA GLY A 624 6.66 -1.50 79.53
C GLY A 624 5.45 -1.23 80.45
N SER A 625 4.24 -1.13 79.87
CA SER A 625 2.89 -1.24 80.48
C SER A 625 2.35 -0.17 81.46
N ALA A 626 1.14 0.30 81.16
CA ALA A 626 0.21 1.10 82.00
C ALA A 626 -0.76 0.17 82.78
N PRO A 627 -1.94 0.58 83.34
CA PRO A 627 -2.45 1.87 83.89
C PRO A 627 -3.19 1.70 85.27
N SER A 628 -3.72 2.79 85.88
CA SER A 628 -5.12 2.88 86.44
C SER A 628 -5.37 4.05 87.43
N MET A 629 -6.49 4.78 87.23
CA MET A 629 -7.53 5.31 88.17
C MET A 629 -7.13 5.97 89.52
N THR A 630 -7.75 7.01 90.11
CA THR A 630 -9.07 7.70 90.08
C THR A 630 -9.01 8.87 91.08
N GLY A 631 -9.86 9.92 90.97
CA GLY A 631 -10.22 10.75 92.15
C GLY A 631 -10.63 12.22 91.88
N ASN A 632 -11.90 12.54 92.17
CA ASN A 632 -12.59 13.83 91.97
C ASN A 632 -12.26 14.93 93.00
N SER A 633 -12.35 16.21 92.60
CA SER A 633 -13.12 17.28 93.31
C SER A 633 -13.08 18.65 92.60
N LEU A 634 -14.25 19.31 92.56
CA LEU A 634 -14.59 20.69 92.12
C LEU A 634 -14.78 21.59 93.38
N PRO A 635 -15.10 22.92 93.31
CA PRO A 635 -15.04 23.92 92.22
C PRO A 635 -14.42 25.28 92.66
N ARG A 636 -14.27 26.27 91.73
CA ARG A 636 -14.87 27.65 91.79
C ARG A 636 -14.15 28.67 90.87
N GLY A 637 -14.87 29.14 89.85
CA GLY A 637 -14.92 30.55 89.42
C GLY A 637 -13.86 31.09 88.44
N GLY A 638 -14.29 31.38 87.19
CA GLY A 638 -13.59 32.32 86.29
C GLY A 638 -13.71 31.95 84.80
N ALA A 639 -14.69 32.52 84.11
CA ALA A 639 -14.97 32.25 82.71
C ALA A 639 -13.93 32.86 81.74
N SER A 640 -13.42 32.08 80.79
CA SER A 640 -13.15 32.54 79.42
C SER A 640 -12.92 31.36 78.46
N VAL A 641 -13.77 31.32 77.43
CA VAL A 641 -13.54 30.85 76.06
C VAL A 641 -13.07 29.40 75.85
N GLN A 642 -13.98 28.57 75.34
CA GLN A 642 -13.72 27.25 74.77
C GLN A 642 -12.67 27.32 73.63
N LEU A 643 -11.55 26.62 73.80
CA LEU A 643 -10.71 26.13 72.69
C LEU A 643 -10.73 24.59 72.76
N GLN A 644 -11.76 23.98 72.18
CA GLN A 644 -11.87 22.53 72.08
C GLN A 644 -11.15 22.03 70.82
N SER A 645 -10.04 21.32 71.08
CA SER A 645 -9.46 20.19 70.33
C SER A 645 -10.23 19.73 69.07
N GLY A 646 -9.53 19.76 67.94
CA GLY A 646 -9.91 19.10 66.69
C GLY A 646 -8.97 17.96 66.28
N GLU A 647 -8.47 17.16 67.23
CA GLU A 647 -7.81 15.88 66.94
C GLU A 647 -8.86 14.81 66.62
N HIS A 648 -9.55 14.92 65.47
CA HIS A 648 -10.32 13.80 64.92
C HIS A 648 -10.50 13.83 63.40
N ARG A 649 -9.67 14.58 62.66
CA ARG A 649 -9.87 14.83 61.22
C ARG A 649 -8.77 14.28 60.29
N THR A 650 -7.89 13.40 60.77
CA THR A 650 -6.77 12.86 59.98
C THR A 650 -6.91 11.38 59.58
N SER A 651 -7.85 10.62 60.17
CA SER A 651 -8.03 9.18 59.86
C SER A 651 -8.96 8.92 58.66
N CYS A 652 -10.03 9.72 58.48
CA CYS A 652 -10.99 9.52 57.38
C CYS A 652 -10.40 9.88 56.00
N TRP A 653 -9.49 10.85 55.94
CA TRP A 653 -8.86 11.31 54.69
C TRP A 653 -7.95 10.25 54.04
N ARG A 654 -7.31 9.36 54.82
CA ARG A 654 -6.52 8.24 54.28
C ARG A 654 -7.40 7.11 53.70
N ARG A 655 -8.64 6.95 54.17
CA ARG A 655 -9.56 5.90 53.70
C ARG A 655 -10.26 6.26 52.39
N PHE A 656 -10.37 7.55 52.07
CA PHE A 656 -10.89 8.08 50.80
C PHE A 656 -9.82 8.46 49.76
N ALA A 657 -8.54 8.56 50.15
CA ALA A 657 -7.44 8.88 49.23
C ALA A 657 -7.11 7.76 48.23
N GLY A 658 -7.33 6.49 48.61
CA GLY A 658 -7.12 5.32 47.74
C GLY A 658 -8.02 5.30 46.50
N PRO A 659 -9.36 5.40 46.62
CA PRO A 659 -10.26 5.40 45.46
C PRO A 659 -10.13 6.66 44.58
N ALA A 660 -9.72 7.81 45.13
CA ALA A 660 -9.54 9.05 44.35
C ALA A 660 -8.35 9.02 43.37
N LEU A 661 -7.31 8.21 43.65
CA LEU A 661 -6.16 8.03 42.76
C LEU A 661 -6.44 7.01 41.63
N CYS A 662 -7.34 6.06 41.87
CA CYS A 662 -7.70 5.02 40.91
C CYS A 662 -8.58 5.54 39.76
N ILE A 663 -9.45 6.53 40.01
CA ILE A 663 -10.40 7.02 39.00
C ILE A 663 -9.69 7.63 37.77
N PRO A 664 -8.69 8.53 37.90
CA PRO A 664 -7.97 9.07 36.75
C PRO A 664 -7.18 8.01 35.99
N LEU A 665 -6.59 7.04 36.68
CA LEU A 665 -5.84 5.94 36.05
C LEU A 665 -6.77 5.02 35.25
N VAL A 666 -7.90 4.61 35.83
CA VAL A 666 -8.90 3.78 35.15
C VAL A 666 -9.45 4.51 33.93
N PHE A 667 -9.71 5.82 34.05
CA PHE A 667 -10.15 6.63 32.91
C PHE A 667 -9.09 6.71 31.81
N MET A 668 -7.81 6.94 32.15
CA MET A 668 -6.71 6.95 31.19
C MET A 668 -6.57 5.62 30.45
N ILE A 669 -6.66 4.50 31.17
CA ILE A 669 -6.61 3.15 30.61
C ILE A 669 -7.82 2.92 29.69
N ALA A 670 -9.02 3.28 30.13
CA ALA A 670 -10.26 3.14 29.35
C ALA A 670 -10.24 3.97 28.05
N CYS A 671 -9.57 5.12 28.04
CA CYS A 671 -9.42 5.93 26.84
C CYS A 671 -8.28 5.46 25.92
N SER A 672 -7.23 4.85 26.46
CA SER A 672 -6.02 4.49 25.70
C SER A 672 -6.06 3.07 25.12
N ILE A 673 -6.53 2.07 25.87
CA ILE A 673 -6.56 0.66 25.43
C ILE A 673 -7.40 0.42 24.17
N PRO A 674 -8.60 1.03 23.99
CA PRO A 674 -9.42 0.77 22.81
C PRO A 674 -8.69 1.02 21.49
N ALA A 675 -7.80 2.01 21.44
CA ALA A 675 -7.00 2.30 20.25
C ALA A 675 -6.05 1.16 19.84
N TRP A 676 -5.59 0.35 20.80
CA TRP A 676 -4.66 -0.76 20.54
C TRP A 676 -5.36 -2.00 20.00
N ILE A 677 -6.59 -2.25 20.45
CA ILE A 677 -7.34 -3.47 20.17
C ILE A 677 -8.34 -3.27 19.02
N LEU A 678 -9.00 -2.11 18.97
CA LEU A 678 -10.03 -1.82 17.99
C LEU A 678 -9.45 -1.06 16.78
N PRO A 679 -10.09 -1.15 15.60
CA PRO A 679 -9.63 -0.43 14.43
C PRO A 679 -9.67 1.09 14.64
N THR A 680 -8.53 1.74 14.40
CA THR A 680 -8.31 3.19 14.54
C THR A 680 -8.25 3.90 13.19
N PHE A 681 -7.80 3.19 12.15
CA PHE A 681 -7.69 3.70 10.79
C PHE A 681 -8.48 2.86 9.81
N ARG A 682 -9.05 3.51 8.80
CA ARG A 682 -9.59 2.87 7.61
C ARG A 682 -9.01 3.52 6.37
N TYR A 683 -8.26 2.74 5.60
CA TYR A 683 -7.83 3.09 4.25
C TYR A 683 -8.86 2.55 3.26
N THR A 684 -9.34 3.39 2.34
CA THR A 684 -10.23 3.02 1.25
C THR A 684 -9.54 3.31 -0.06
N VAL A 685 -9.43 2.28 -0.91
CA VAL A 685 -8.82 2.38 -2.24
C VAL A 685 -9.92 2.52 -3.28
N GLY A 686 -9.72 3.42 -4.26
CA GLY A 686 -10.59 3.66 -5.40
C GLY A 686 -9.86 3.51 -6.74
N GLY A 687 -10.62 3.61 -7.83
CA GLY A 687 -10.12 3.37 -9.19
C GLY A 687 -9.97 1.87 -9.54
N PHE A 688 -9.31 1.60 -10.67
CA PHE A 688 -9.03 0.24 -11.17
C PHE A 688 -8.29 -0.66 -10.17
N ALA A 689 -7.52 -0.05 -9.25
CA ALA A 689 -6.83 -0.76 -8.18
C ALA A 689 -7.76 -1.55 -7.22
N ARG A 690 -9.06 -1.26 -7.19
CA ARG A 690 -10.07 -2.06 -6.46
C ARG A 690 -10.17 -3.50 -6.95
N LEU A 691 -9.78 -3.78 -8.21
CA LEU A 691 -9.75 -5.14 -8.75
C LEU A 691 -8.60 -5.97 -8.17
N LEU A 692 -7.52 -5.30 -7.75
CA LEU A 692 -6.29 -5.93 -7.29
C LEU A 692 -6.17 -5.95 -5.76
N THR A 693 -6.87 -5.05 -5.08
CA THR A 693 -6.80 -4.89 -3.62
C THR A 693 -8.18 -4.77 -2.98
N PRO A 694 -8.35 -5.27 -1.75
CA PRO A 694 -9.62 -5.16 -1.04
C PRO A 694 -10.03 -3.68 -0.90
N PRO A 695 -11.33 -3.37 -1.00
CA PRO A 695 -11.83 -1.99 -1.11
C PRO A 695 -11.56 -1.15 0.15
N SER A 696 -11.36 -1.80 1.31
CA SER A 696 -10.92 -1.11 2.51
C SER A 696 -10.03 -1.99 3.39
N LYS A 697 -9.02 -1.36 4.00
CA LYS A 697 -8.10 -1.96 4.98
C LYS A 697 -8.26 -1.21 6.30
N SER A 698 -8.72 -1.91 7.33
CA SER A 698 -8.80 -1.36 8.69
C SER A 698 -7.58 -1.77 9.51
N LEU A 699 -7.00 -0.82 10.24
CA LEU A 699 -5.80 -1.02 11.05
C LEU A 699 -6.06 -0.62 12.49
N THR A 700 -5.57 -1.42 13.43
CA THR A 700 -5.47 -1.09 14.85
C THR A 700 -4.16 -0.34 15.11
N LEU A 701 -4.02 0.34 16.25
CA LEU A 701 -2.75 1.00 16.59
C LEU A 701 -1.60 -0.02 16.72
N TRP A 702 -1.89 -1.25 17.15
CA TRP A 702 -0.92 -2.35 17.16
C TRP A 702 -0.40 -2.68 15.76
N ARG A 703 -1.30 -2.90 14.79
CA ARG A 703 -0.90 -3.19 13.40
C ARG A 703 -0.21 -2.01 12.74
N LEU A 704 -0.59 -0.78 13.10
CA LEU A 704 0.03 0.43 12.59
C LEU A 704 1.48 0.56 13.11
N SER A 705 1.69 0.32 14.40
CA SER A 705 3.00 0.47 15.05
C SER A 705 3.95 -0.70 14.80
N SER A 706 3.41 -1.86 14.42
CA SER A 706 4.19 -2.99 13.91
C SER A 706 4.35 -3.00 12.38
N LEU A 707 3.93 -1.92 11.68
CA LEU A 707 3.97 -1.81 10.20
C LEU A 707 3.44 -3.08 9.50
N GLY A 708 2.28 -3.57 9.96
CA GLY A 708 1.67 -4.79 9.43
C GLY A 708 2.19 -6.11 10.00
N GLY A 709 3.03 -6.08 11.05
CA GLY A 709 3.60 -7.27 11.71
C GLY A 709 5.01 -7.62 11.24
N ARG A 710 5.80 -6.62 10.84
CA ARG A 710 7.16 -6.80 10.33
C ARG A 710 8.15 -6.96 11.49
N ASP A 711 9.11 -7.87 11.36
CA ASP A 711 10.09 -8.18 12.43
C ASP A 711 11.09 -7.03 12.69
N ASP A 712 11.38 -6.21 11.68
CA ASP A 712 12.24 -5.02 11.78
C ASP A 712 11.52 -3.79 12.42
N ALA A 713 10.20 -3.87 12.64
CA ALA A 713 9.39 -2.79 13.20
C ALA A 713 9.17 -2.92 14.72
N LEU A 714 9.80 -3.90 15.38
CA LEU A 714 9.68 -4.11 16.83
C LEU A 714 10.12 -2.88 17.64
N ASP A 715 11.14 -2.16 17.19
CA ASP A 715 11.60 -0.94 17.86
C ASP A 715 10.54 0.18 17.80
N ILE A 716 9.88 0.35 16.65
CA ILE A 716 8.80 1.34 16.47
C ILE A 716 7.62 1.00 17.38
N LEU A 717 7.24 -0.28 17.42
CA LEU A 717 6.21 -0.79 18.32
C LEU A 717 6.56 -0.53 19.80
N ALA A 718 7.78 -0.84 20.22
CA ALA A 718 8.23 -0.63 21.59
C ALA A 718 8.17 0.85 21.99
N VAL A 719 8.65 1.75 21.11
CA VAL A 719 8.61 3.20 21.33
C VAL A 719 7.17 3.71 21.38
N ALA A 720 6.30 3.24 20.48
CA ALA A 720 4.90 3.62 20.47
C ALA A 720 4.17 3.15 21.75
N VAL A 721 4.34 1.89 22.14
CA VAL A 721 3.73 1.33 23.36
C VAL A 721 4.21 2.10 24.59
N PHE A 722 5.51 2.37 24.68
CA PHE A 722 6.05 3.11 25.80
C PHE A 722 5.51 4.54 25.88
N THR A 723 5.58 5.31 24.79
CA THR A 723 5.27 6.75 24.79
C THR A 723 3.77 7.08 24.75
N ILE A 724 2.93 6.18 24.20
CA ILE A 724 1.49 6.42 24.01
C ILE A 724 0.65 5.69 25.07
N LEU A 725 1.10 4.54 25.58
CA LEU A 725 0.34 3.76 26.56
C LEU A 725 0.99 3.78 27.95
N ILE A 726 2.23 3.28 28.07
CA ILE A 726 2.86 3.06 29.37
C ILE A 726 3.17 4.38 30.10
N ALA A 727 3.85 5.31 29.44
CA ALA A 727 4.27 6.57 30.05
C ALA A 727 3.07 7.45 30.48
N PRO A 728 2.01 7.64 29.69
CA PRO A 728 0.80 8.36 30.13
C PRO A 728 0.10 7.71 31.32
N CYS A 729 -0.05 6.38 31.33
CA CYS A 729 -0.67 5.66 32.44
C CYS A 729 0.16 5.78 33.72
N LEU A 730 1.48 5.58 33.63
CA LEU A 730 2.39 5.71 34.78
C LEU A 730 2.46 7.16 35.28
N TYR A 731 2.47 8.15 34.39
CA TYR A 731 2.50 9.56 34.76
C TYR A 731 1.27 9.93 35.60
N VAL A 732 0.07 9.51 35.18
CA VAL A 732 -1.17 9.77 35.92
C VAL A 732 -1.24 8.96 37.23
N ALA A 733 -0.77 7.70 37.23
CA ALA A 733 -0.75 6.87 38.44
C ALA A 733 0.19 7.43 39.52
N LEU A 734 1.34 7.96 39.11
CA LEU A 734 2.39 8.46 40.00
C LEU A 734 2.33 9.98 40.20
N TYR A 735 1.35 10.67 39.62
CA TYR A 735 1.19 12.11 39.75
C TYR A 735 0.97 12.49 41.23
N PRO A 736 1.68 13.50 41.79
CA PRO A 736 2.66 14.40 41.15
C PRO A 736 4.14 13.98 41.31
N ARG A 737 4.45 12.78 41.82
CA ARG A 737 5.80 12.36 42.24
C ARG A 737 6.78 12.06 41.10
N CYS A 738 6.33 11.94 39.85
CA CYS A 738 7.15 11.54 38.70
C CYS A 738 7.08 12.55 37.54
N ALA A 739 7.65 13.75 37.74
CA ALA A 739 7.80 14.75 36.69
C ALA A 739 8.63 14.26 35.48
N PHE A 740 9.48 13.24 35.68
CA PHE A 740 10.26 12.59 34.63
C PHE A 740 9.40 12.08 33.46
N LEU A 741 8.22 11.52 33.73
CA LEU A 741 7.38 10.89 32.71
C LEU A 741 6.62 11.89 31.83
N ALA A 742 6.52 13.16 32.25
CA ALA A 742 5.78 14.19 31.52
C ALA A 742 6.32 14.40 30.09
N SER A 743 7.65 14.36 29.92
CA SER A 743 8.33 14.54 28.62
C SER A 743 8.26 13.30 27.71
N TRP A 744 7.80 12.15 28.23
CA TRP A 744 7.64 10.89 27.47
C TRP A 744 6.21 10.64 26.98
N CYS A 745 5.22 11.37 27.51
CA CYS A 745 3.83 11.24 27.11
C CYS A 745 3.59 11.85 25.73
N ALA A 746 3.60 11.02 24.68
CA ALA A 746 3.54 11.45 23.27
C ALA A 746 2.23 11.08 22.55
N ALA A 747 1.16 10.76 23.29
CA ALA A 747 -0.15 10.44 22.70
C ALA A 747 -0.73 11.61 21.88
N ASP A 748 -0.52 12.85 22.33
CA ASP A 748 -0.85 14.07 21.58
C ASP A 748 -0.08 14.16 20.26
N VAL A 749 1.21 13.83 20.31
CA VAL A 749 2.10 13.87 19.16
C VAL A 749 1.65 12.87 18.10
N LEU A 750 1.27 11.66 18.51
CA LEU A 750 0.69 10.67 17.60
C LEU A 750 -0.59 11.21 16.95
N VAL A 751 -1.54 11.74 17.72
CA VAL A 751 -2.81 12.25 17.17
C VAL A 751 -2.57 13.34 16.12
N ILE A 752 -1.63 14.27 16.39
CA ILE A 752 -1.23 15.30 15.43
C ILE A 752 -0.59 14.67 14.20
N ALA A 753 0.35 13.74 14.39
CA ALA A 753 1.03 13.05 13.30
C ALA A 753 0.07 12.21 12.44
N CYS A 754 -0.98 11.65 13.01
CA CYS A 754 -2.04 10.97 12.27
C CYS A 754 -2.75 11.93 11.31
N VAL A 755 -3.14 13.13 11.77
CA VAL A 755 -3.77 14.14 10.90
C VAL A 755 -2.81 14.61 9.81
N VAL A 756 -1.57 14.91 10.18
CA VAL A 756 -0.48 15.31 9.27
C VAL A 756 -0.23 14.23 8.20
N GLY A 757 -0.06 12.98 8.62
CA GLY A 757 0.22 11.84 7.74
C GLY A 757 -0.94 11.52 6.78
N LEU A 758 -2.19 11.69 7.21
CA LEU A 758 -3.37 11.51 6.34
C LEU A 758 -3.41 12.57 5.23
N LEU A 759 -3.16 13.84 5.57
CA LEU A 759 -3.07 14.92 4.58
C LEU A 759 -1.90 14.68 3.60
N GLN A 760 -0.77 14.22 4.13
CA GLN A 760 0.41 13.87 3.34
C GLN A 760 0.12 12.74 2.35
N LEU A 761 -0.53 11.65 2.79
CA LEU A 761 -0.78 10.49 1.95
C LEU A 761 -1.66 10.80 0.75
N GLN A 762 -2.77 11.50 0.96
CA GLN A 762 -3.71 11.83 -0.13
C GLN A 762 -3.04 12.65 -1.23
N GLN A 763 -2.19 13.59 -0.85
CA GLN A 763 -1.54 14.48 -1.81
C GLN A 763 -0.28 13.88 -2.42
N PHE A 764 0.44 13.04 -1.68
CA PHE A 764 1.54 12.25 -2.22
C PHE A 764 1.06 11.32 -3.34
N VAL A 765 -0.06 10.63 -3.14
CA VAL A 765 -0.64 9.75 -4.17
C VAL A 765 -0.94 10.54 -5.45
N ARG A 766 -1.50 11.75 -5.33
CA ARG A 766 -1.74 12.64 -6.48
C ARG A 766 -0.45 13.12 -7.14
N PHE A 767 0.53 13.54 -6.35
CA PHE A 767 1.83 14.00 -6.85
C PHE A 767 2.59 12.89 -7.60
N VAL A 768 2.61 11.67 -7.06
CA VAL A 768 3.33 10.53 -7.67
C VAL A 768 2.62 9.98 -8.90
N LEU A 769 1.28 9.96 -8.93
CA LEU A 769 0.52 9.40 -10.05
C LEU A 769 0.16 10.44 -11.12
N GLY A 770 0.26 11.73 -10.81
CA GLY A 770 -0.13 12.85 -11.67
C GLY A 770 -1.64 13.12 -11.69
N ASP A 771 -2.01 14.38 -11.93
CA ASP A 771 -3.41 14.86 -11.82
C ASP A 771 -4.40 14.21 -12.79
N SER A 772 -3.93 13.58 -13.87
CA SER A 772 -4.80 13.01 -14.92
C SER A 772 -5.14 11.52 -14.73
N ARG A 773 -4.73 10.89 -13.62
CA ARG A 773 -4.77 9.42 -13.45
C ARG A 773 -5.55 8.91 -12.24
N ASP A 774 -6.48 9.72 -11.71
CA ASP A 774 -7.43 9.34 -10.66
C ASP A 774 -8.27 8.08 -11.00
N ILE A 775 -8.37 7.72 -12.29
CA ILE A 775 -9.04 6.50 -12.78
C ILE A 775 -8.30 5.23 -12.33
N LEU A 776 -6.97 5.28 -12.19
CA LEU A 776 -6.14 4.10 -11.92
C LEU A 776 -6.08 3.75 -10.43
N TYR A 777 -5.86 4.75 -9.57
CA TYR A 777 -5.70 4.56 -8.13
C TYR A 777 -6.04 5.83 -7.36
N THR A 778 -6.95 5.72 -6.39
CA THR A 778 -7.19 6.76 -5.38
C THR A 778 -7.09 6.16 -3.99
N ALA A 779 -6.51 6.88 -3.04
CA ALA A 779 -6.45 6.46 -1.65
C ALA A 779 -7.06 7.53 -0.75
N HIS A 780 -8.07 7.15 0.00
CA HIS A 780 -8.65 7.97 1.08
C HIS A 780 -8.46 7.24 2.41
N ALA A 781 -8.26 8.02 3.47
CA ALA A 781 -8.01 7.47 4.78
C ALA A 781 -8.86 8.23 5.81
N SER A 782 -9.53 7.49 6.69
CA SER A 782 -10.41 8.07 7.72
C SER A 782 -10.03 7.59 9.12
N LEU A 783 -10.14 8.52 10.08
CA LEU A 783 -9.95 8.27 11.51
C LEU A 783 -11.23 7.69 12.10
N LEU A 784 -11.10 6.60 12.85
CA LEU A 784 -12.21 5.96 13.55
C LEU A 784 -12.30 6.45 15.00
N TRP A 785 -13.44 6.16 15.64
CA TRP A 785 -13.78 6.68 16.96
C TRP A 785 -12.75 6.42 18.09
N PRO A 786 -11.99 5.30 18.13
CA PRO A 786 -11.04 5.09 19.23
C PRO A 786 -9.89 6.12 19.25
N MET A 787 -9.61 6.79 18.12
CA MET A 787 -8.64 7.89 18.09
C MET A 787 -9.12 9.14 18.82
N TYR A 788 -10.43 9.41 18.82
CA TYR A 788 -10.97 10.53 19.61
C TYR A 788 -10.84 10.26 21.11
N LEU A 789 -10.97 9.00 21.56
CA LEU A 789 -10.70 8.65 22.96
C LEU A 789 -9.23 8.85 23.33
N LEU A 790 -8.30 8.48 22.44
CA LEU A 790 -6.88 8.71 22.66
C LEU A 790 -6.57 10.22 22.71
N ALA A 791 -7.23 11.03 21.88
CA ALA A 791 -7.12 12.49 21.94
C ALA A 791 -7.62 13.05 23.28
N VAL A 792 -8.71 12.53 23.83
CA VAL A 792 -9.20 12.89 25.18
C VAL A 792 -8.17 12.53 26.25
N ALA A 793 -7.56 11.34 26.18
CA ALA A 793 -6.48 10.94 27.08
C ALA A 793 -5.27 11.90 26.99
N ALA A 794 -4.91 12.31 25.78
CA ALA A 794 -3.82 13.26 25.55
C ALA A 794 -4.12 14.65 26.15
N VAL A 795 -5.35 15.15 26.02
CA VAL A 795 -5.80 16.41 26.63
C VAL A 795 -5.72 16.32 28.16
N LEU A 796 -6.14 15.21 28.76
CA LEU A 796 -6.03 15.03 30.21
C LEU A 796 -4.58 15.11 30.69
N VAL A 797 -3.64 14.46 30.01
CA VAL A 797 -2.22 14.54 30.36
C VAL A 797 -1.74 15.99 30.32
N TRP A 798 -2.13 16.75 29.30
CA TRP A 798 -1.82 18.17 29.22
C TRP A 798 -2.44 19.00 30.35
N VAL A 799 -3.64 18.68 30.82
CA VAL A 799 -4.24 19.33 32.00
C VAL A 799 -3.39 19.09 33.25
N TYR A 800 -2.89 17.87 33.46
CA TYR A 800 -1.99 17.57 34.58
C TYR A 800 -0.64 18.28 34.44
N ILE A 801 -0.04 18.29 33.24
CA ILE A 801 1.21 19.01 32.97
C ILE A 801 1.04 20.51 33.18
N ALA A 802 -0.03 21.09 32.64
CA ALA A 802 -0.32 22.51 32.79
C ALA A 802 -0.55 22.86 34.26
N ARG A 803 -1.26 22.03 35.03
CA ARG A 803 -1.47 22.23 36.47
C ARG A 803 -0.14 22.22 37.24
N ASP A 804 0.77 21.31 36.92
CA ASP A 804 2.10 21.28 37.55
C ASP A 804 2.86 22.59 37.25
N ILE A 805 2.92 22.99 35.97
CA ILE A 805 3.57 24.25 35.55
C ILE A 805 2.92 25.47 36.22
N LEU A 806 1.58 25.54 36.29
CA LEU A 806 0.82 26.68 36.80
C LEU A 806 0.87 26.78 38.34
N HIS A 807 0.92 25.66 39.07
CA HIS A 807 1.02 25.64 40.53
C HIS A 807 2.32 26.33 40.99
N TYR A 808 3.43 26.15 40.27
CA TYR A 808 4.66 26.92 40.49
C TYR A 808 4.53 28.42 40.15
N VAL A 809 3.56 28.83 39.34
CA VAL A 809 3.31 30.24 38.97
C VAL A 809 2.53 30.98 40.05
N PHE A 810 1.48 30.37 40.61
CA PHE A 810 0.59 31.02 41.57
C PHE A 810 1.17 31.10 42.99
N VAL A 811 1.86 30.06 43.48
CA VAL A 811 2.51 30.08 44.81
C VAL A 811 3.55 31.22 44.91
N ARG A 812 4.22 31.57 43.81
CA ARG A 812 5.18 32.68 43.77
C ARG A 812 4.52 34.07 43.79
N LYS A 813 3.30 34.21 43.26
CA LYS A 813 2.58 35.50 43.32
C LYS A 813 2.12 35.80 44.74
N GLU A 814 1.71 34.79 45.50
CA GLU A 814 1.30 35.00 46.89
C GLU A 814 2.48 35.31 47.82
N LEU A 815 3.66 34.71 47.59
CA LEU A 815 4.87 35.06 48.35
C LEU A 815 5.43 36.46 48.04
N ILE A 816 5.19 37.01 46.86
CA ILE A 816 5.64 38.38 46.49
C ILE A 816 4.60 39.44 46.92
N ALA A 817 3.36 39.04 47.17
CA ALA A 817 2.26 39.96 47.51
C ALA A 817 2.03 40.18 49.02
N MET A 818 2.77 39.49 49.91
CA MET A 818 2.72 39.76 51.35
C MET A 818 3.64 40.96 51.68
N PRO A 819 3.11 42.08 52.22
CA PRO A 819 3.97 43.13 52.77
C PRO A 819 4.71 42.57 54.00
N PRO A 820 5.93 43.04 54.29
CA PRO A 820 6.64 42.64 55.51
C PRO A 820 5.81 43.14 56.70
N SER A 821 5.25 42.21 57.48
CA SER A 821 4.64 42.53 58.77
C SER A 821 5.73 43.02 59.72
N ALA A 822 5.55 44.26 60.18
CA ALA A 822 6.30 44.89 61.26
C ALA A 822 6.09 44.19 62.61
#